data_AF-A0A2T5LUC3-F1
#
_entry.id   AF-A0A2T5LUC3-F1
#
_cell.length_a   1.000
_cell.length_b   1.000
_cell.length_c   1.000
_cell.angle_alpha   90.00
_cell.angle_beta   90.00
_cell.angle_gamma   90.00
#
_symmetry.space_group_name_H-M   'P 1'
#
loop_
_entity.id
_entity.type
_entity.pdbx_description
1 polymer ?
#
loop_
_entity_poly.entity_id
_entity_poly.type
_entity_poly.pdbx_seq_one_letter_code
_entity_poly.pdbx_strand_id
1 'polypeptide(L)'
;MVEIDTSTSPKESLETTTVQSPTSSSKYSKHIVLTTYPGQSGIDPVPLKWGAPDATSRGPVVVSRSGALIKRRNAMGAHGGSYSIYNALAIAAGDLDSDFRPDFRNTEPTFNFPWQPAWADKTKIVSMDPYGHDIVNQFREEINAGWDIRPTMAVTRANMKLSEIGEAIRDGQLEVDGSIVVDSSGEVRVTKVAVEPVWYLPGVAERFGVDEPTLRRTLFEHTGGSYPELITRPDLKIFLPPIGGLTVYIFGPPERVSDEKVKLALRIHDECNGSDVFQSDICTCRPYLAFGIREAIREAQNGGSGVVIYFRKEGRALGEVTKYLVYNARKRGGDTADKYFTRTENIAGVRDMRFQALMPDILHWLGIKKIDRMLSMSNMKHDAIVDSGIKILERVPIPEDMIPDDSRVEIDAKINAGYFTTGKQYTMDELAQVRGRGWEKWEDVTVIMASQHPAVSPQPHVPKPGVWCPAVTFFNHETDTLDLESQKQYYAYLSKTGLAGLVILGTNSEAFLLTREERSQLIAAAREAVGPDFPLMAGVGAHSTKQVLELAADAAAAGANYLLVLPPAYFGKATTNTVVTRFFADVARQVALPVVVYNFPGVCNGVDLDSETITAIVRESAASSPDGVSNVVGVKLTCASVGKITRLAATFPPSEFAVYGGQSDFLIGGLSVGSAGCIAAFANVFPRTASRVYELYAAGKVTEAMELQRKAALAESPCKSGIGPTKYATAIYTAPLAGIEGAIEKLKPRTPYEEPAEGAKKQVREFMDDMASVEVTL
;
A
#
# COMPACT_ATOMS: atom_id res chain seq x y z
N MET A 1 19.07 18.89 -64.16
CA MET A 1 18.08 19.80 -63.56
C MET A 1 18.06 19.50 -62.07
N VAL A 2 18.51 20.49 -61.30
CA VAL A 2 18.25 20.70 -59.86
C VAL A 2 18.93 19.74 -58.87
N GLU A 3 20.14 20.12 -58.45
CA GLU A 3 20.70 19.84 -57.12
C GLU A 3 19.95 20.69 -56.08
N ILE A 4 19.48 20.09 -54.98
CA ILE A 4 19.05 20.83 -53.79
C ILE A 4 19.67 20.22 -52.53
N ASP A 5 20.36 21.13 -51.88
CA ASP A 5 21.07 21.18 -50.62
C ASP A 5 20.35 20.55 -49.40
N THR A 6 21.11 19.78 -48.63
CA THR A 6 20.74 19.22 -47.33
C THR A 6 21.25 20.13 -46.21
N SER A 7 20.38 20.98 -45.67
CA SER A 7 20.64 21.62 -44.37
C SER A 7 19.33 21.79 -43.58
N THR A 8 19.29 21.21 -42.39
CA THR A 8 18.77 21.79 -41.14
C THR A 8 18.67 20.71 -40.05
N SER A 9 19.75 20.59 -39.28
CA SER A 9 19.67 20.25 -37.86
C SER A 9 20.48 21.31 -37.11
N PRO A 10 19.89 22.00 -36.13
CA PRO A 10 20.68 22.67 -35.11
C PRO A 10 20.63 21.84 -33.84
N LYS A 11 21.82 21.38 -33.45
CA LYS A 11 22.19 21.05 -32.09
C LYS A 11 21.80 22.20 -31.18
N GLU A 12 20.93 21.96 -30.19
CA GLU A 12 20.85 22.85 -29.03
C GLU A 12 22.14 22.67 -28.22
N SER A 13 22.95 23.71 -28.24
CA SER A 13 24.08 23.91 -27.33
C SER A 13 23.56 24.06 -25.91
N LEU A 14 24.11 23.27 -24.99
CA LEU A 14 24.09 23.55 -23.56
C LEU A 14 24.74 24.92 -23.32
N GLU A 15 23.92 25.98 -23.32
CA GLU A 15 24.29 27.23 -22.67
C GLU A 15 24.22 26.97 -21.16
N THR A 16 25.41 26.96 -20.54
CA THR A 16 25.56 27.29 -19.13
C THR A 16 24.87 28.63 -18.88
N THR A 17 23.64 28.61 -18.38
CA THR A 17 23.03 29.75 -17.70
C THR A 17 23.90 30.07 -16.49
N THR A 18 24.84 30.99 -16.67
CA THR A 18 25.41 31.77 -15.59
C THR A 18 24.23 32.39 -14.85
N VAL A 19 24.03 31.97 -13.60
CA VAL A 19 23.12 32.61 -12.66
C VAL A 19 23.51 34.08 -12.60
N GLN A 20 22.74 34.95 -13.27
CA GLN A 20 22.84 36.38 -13.03
C GLN A 20 22.46 36.60 -11.57
N SER A 21 23.44 37.07 -10.79
CA SER A 21 23.21 37.56 -9.45
C SER A 21 22.17 38.69 -9.53
N PRO A 22 21.05 38.60 -8.80
CA PRO A 22 20.05 39.66 -8.83
C PRO A 22 20.66 40.91 -8.22
N THR A 23 20.84 41.95 -9.03
CA THR A 23 21.14 43.30 -8.57
C THR A 23 19.91 43.86 -7.86
N SER A 24 19.67 43.44 -6.61
CA SER A 24 18.58 43.98 -5.81
C SER A 24 19.01 45.31 -5.18
N SER A 25 18.37 46.41 -5.57
CA SER A 25 18.19 47.50 -4.60
C SER A 25 17.35 46.95 -3.44
N SER A 26 17.83 47.08 -2.21
CA SER A 26 17.16 46.51 -1.02
C SER A 26 15.73 47.05 -0.90
N LYS A 27 14.72 46.20 -1.12
CA LYS A 27 13.29 46.49 -0.84
C LYS A 27 12.99 46.68 0.65
N TYR A 28 13.96 46.40 1.53
CA TYR A 28 13.83 46.53 2.98
C TYR A 28 14.44 47.84 3.49
N SER A 29 13.75 48.48 4.44
CA SER A 29 14.28 49.59 5.23
C SER A 29 15.60 49.19 5.92
N LYS A 30 16.58 50.10 5.95
CA LYS A 30 17.82 49.93 6.74
C LYS A 30 17.56 49.81 8.24
N HIS A 31 16.39 50.24 8.70
CA HIS A 31 15.97 50.19 10.10
C HIS A 31 14.84 49.18 10.29
N ILE A 32 15.03 48.23 11.21
CA ILE A 32 14.04 47.24 11.64
C ILE A 32 13.50 47.63 13.02
N VAL A 33 12.18 47.69 13.15
CA VAL A 33 11.52 47.91 14.45
C VAL A 33 11.38 46.57 15.17
N LEU A 34 12.19 46.36 16.19
CA LEU A 34 12.19 45.14 17.00
C LEU A 34 10.94 45.06 17.89
N THR A 35 10.61 46.14 18.58
CA THR A 35 9.42 46.27 19.43
C THR A 35 8.89 47.71 19.41
N THR A 36 7.67 47.90 19.88
CA THR A 36 7.02 49.20 20.11
C THR A 36 6.67 49.29 21.58
N TYR A 37 6.78 50.46 22.23
CA TYR A 37 6.53 50.60 23.68
C TYR A 37 5.27 51.42 23.99
N PRO A 38 4.57 51.13 25.11
CA PRO A 38 3.46 51.97 25.57
C PRO A 38 3.96 53.39 25.84
N GLY A 39 3.26 54.41 25.35
CA GLY A 39 3.62 55.83 25.53
C GLY A 39 4.64 56.39 24.54
N GLN A 40 5.17 55.58 23.62
CA GLN A 40 5.95 56.10 22.48
C GLN A 40 5.03 56.87 21.52
N SER A 41 5.48 58.05 21.05
CA SER A 41 4.68 58.91 20.17
C SER A 41 4.21 58.17 18.90
N GLY A 42 2.91 58.22 18.66
CA GLY A 42 2.25 57.59 17.51
C GLY A 42 1.94 56.10 17.66
N ILE A 43 2.18 55.47 18.81
CA ILE A 43 1.70 54.13 19.13
C ILE A 43 0.26 54.21 19.65
N ASP A 44 -0.68 53.60 18.93
CA ASP A 44 -2.12 53.64 19.20
C ASP A 44 -2.73 52.26 18.89
N PRO A 45 -2.56 51.25 19.77
CA PRO A 45 -3.08 49.91 19.56
C PRO A 45 -4.61 49.89 19.46
N VAL A 46 -5.14 49.10 18.53
CA VAL A 46 -6.60 48.88 18.42
C VAL A 46 -7.13 48.29 19.74
N PRO A 47 -8.14 48.90 20.39
CA PRO A 47 -8.71 48.37 21.61
C PRO A 47 -9.21 46.93 21.43
N LEU A 48 -8.88 46.06 22.38
CA LEU A 48 -9.35 44.68 22.41
C LEU A 48 -9.73 44.29 23.83
N LYS A 49 -10.97 43.85 24.03
CA LYS A 49 -11.52 43.42 25.31
C LYS A 49 -11.92 41.97 25.27
N TRP A 50 -11.03 41.07 25.70
CA TRP A 50 -11.32 39.64 25.73
C TRP A 50 -12.51 39.31 26.64
N GLY A 51 -13.40 38.41 26.20
CA GLY A 51 -14.65 38.09 26.89
C GLY A 51 -15.75 39.15 26.77
N ALA A 52 -15.69 40.01 25.76
CA ALA A 52 -16.82 40.89 25.44
C ALA A 52 -17.96 40.10 24.76
N PRO A 53 -19.23 40.53 24.96
CA PRO A 53 -20.41 39.75 24.55
C PRO A 53 -20.63 39.68 23.03
N ASP A 54 -20.02 40.57 22.25
CA ASP A 54 -20.16 40.65 20.80
C ASP A 54 -18.83 41.06 20.14
N ALA A 55 -18.69 40.80 18.84
CA ALA A 55 -17.45 41.05 18.11
C ALA A 55 -17.07 42.54 18.07
N THR A 56 -18.05 43.43 17.94
CA THR A 56 -17.83 44.88 17.88
C THR A 56 -17.27 45.42 19.19
N SER A 57 -17.86 45.05 20.33
CA SER A 57 -17.37 45.45 21.66
C SER A 57 -16.10 44.70 22.08
N ARG A 58 -15.81 43.55 21.47
CA ARG A 58 -14.53 42.80 21.62
C ARG A 58 -13.39 43.48 20.88
N GLY A 59 -13.63 44.01 19.69
CA GLY A 59 -12.64 44.55 18.75
C GLY A 59 -11.85 43.43 18.02
N PRO A 60 -11.27 43.67 16.83
CA PRO A 60 -10.60 42.63 16.03
C PRO A 60 -9.23 42.24 16.59
N VAL A 61 -8.75 41.02 16.29
CA VAL A 61 -7.36 40.63 16.54
C VAL A 61 -6.47 41.17 15.41
N VAL A 62 -5.46 41.97 15.76
CA VAL A 62 -4.51 42.56 14.80
C VAL A 62 -3.08 42.30 15.26
N VAL A 63 -2.34 41.49 14.50
CA VAL A 63 -0.94 41.11 14.82
C VAL A 63 0.09 41.68 13.83
N SER A 64 -0.37 42.36 12.77
CA SER A 64 0.47 42.77 11.64
C SER A 64 1.70 43.59 12.06
N ARG A 65 2.83 43.28 11.42
CA ARG A 65 4.11 44.00 11.58
C ARG A 65 4.43 44.91 10.39
N SER A 66 3.52 45.03 9.42
CA SER A 66 3.75 45.82 8.20
C SER A 66 3.67 47.33 8.46
N GLY A 67 4.59 48.10 7.87
CA GLY A 67 4.57 49.57 7.79
C GLY A 67 3.97 50.29 9.01
N ALA A 68 2.87 51.03 8.77
CA ALA A 68 2.15 51.79 9.81
C ALA A 68 1.33 50.91 10.77
N LEU A 69 1.02 49.66 10.42
CA LEU A 69 0.15 48.78 11.21
C LEU A 69 0.83 48.23 12.47
N ILE A 70 2.16 48.18 12.52
CA ILE A 70 2.89 47.78 13.74
C ILE A 70 2.58 48.69 14.95
N LYS A 71 2.12 49.93 14.69
CA LYS A 71 1.71 50.89 15.71
C LYS A 71 0.27 50.67 16.20
N ARG A 72 -0.52 49.93 15.42
CA ARG A 72 -1.95 49.65 15.63
C ARG A 72 -2.23 48.23 16.16
N ARG A 73 -1.23 47.33 16.12
CA ARG A 73 -1.39 45.93 16.58
C ARG A 73 -1.77 45.83 18.06
N ASN A 74 -2.62 44.87 18.38
CA ASN A 74 -3.09 44.57 19.74
C ASN A 74 -2.79 43.12 20.17
N ALA A 75 -2.12 42.36 19.31
CA ALA A 75 -1.67 41.00 19.56
C ALA A 75 -0.19 40.82 19.20
N MET A 76 0.40 39.76 19.75
CA MET A 76 1.76 39.28 19.46
C MET A 76 1.69 37.98 18.62
N GLY A 77 2.79 37.58 18.01
CA GLY A 77 2.86 36.34 17.23
C GLY A 77 2.75 36.56 15.73
N ALA A 78 2.10 35.63 15.03
CA ALA A 78 1.84 35.70 13.59
C ALA A 78 0.55 34.96 13.21
N HIS A 79 -0.11 35.40 12.14
CA HIS A 79 -1.20 34.65 11.49
C HIS A 79 -0.64 33.43 10.72
N GLY A 80 -1.45 32.39 10.53
CA GLY A 80 -1.06 31.21 9.76
C GLY A 80 -0.46 30.08 10.61
N GLY A 81 -0.40 30.23 11.94
CA GLY A 81 0.25 29.27 12.83
C GLY A 81 1.67 28.90 12.37
N SER A 82 1.97 27.61 12.28
CA SER A 82 3.26 27.10 11.79
C SER A 82 3.58 27.48 10.33
N TYR A 83 2.60 27.91 9.54
CA TYR A 83 2.80 28.28 8.14
C TYR A 83 3.32 29.71 7.96
N SER A 84 3.34 30.53 9.02
CA SER A 84 3.82 31.92 8.96
C SER A 84 5.27 32.02 8.48
N ILE A 85 6.10 31.03 8.80
CA ILE A 85 7.51 30.97 8.40
C ILE A 85 7.66 30.78 6.89
N TYR A 86 6.82 29.94 6.28
CA TYR A 86 6.82 29.74 4.82
C TYR A 86 6.40 31.02 4.08
N ASN A 87 5.40 31.74 4.61
CA ASN A 87 5.01 33.04 4.06
C ASN A 87 6.19 34.03 4.12
N ALA A 88 6.89 34.10 5.26
CA ALA A 88 8.08 34.94 5.40
C ALA A 88 9.20 34.57 4.40
N LEU A 89 9.41 33.28 4.14
CA LEU A 89 10.37 32.80 3.14
C LEU A 89 9.97 33.19 1.71
N ALA A 90 8.69 33.08 1.35
CA ALA A 90 8.19 33.49 0.04
C ALA A 90 8.37 35.00 -0.19
N ILE A 91 8.10 35.82 0.84
CA ILE A 91 8.37 37.27 0.79
C ILE A 91 9.88 37.55 0.64
N ALA A 92 10.73 36.80 1.35
CA ALA A 92 12.18 36.97 1.26
C ALA A 92 12.75 36.54 -0.10
N ALA A 93 12.19 35.49 -0.71
CA ALA A 93 12.54 35.02 -2.05
C ALA A 93 12.04 35.98 -3.16
N GLY A 94 11.09 36.87 -2.84
CA GLY A 94 10.48 37.80 -3.79
C GLY A 94 9.26 37.23 -4.52
N ASP A 95 8.79 36.04 -4.12
CA ASP A 95 7.57 35.40 -4.65
C ASP A 95 6.30 36.14 -4.20
N LEU A 96 6.38 36.83 -3.05
CA LEU A 96 5.33 37.70 -2.51
C LEU A 96 5.88 39.09 -2.22
N ASP A 97 5.03 40.11 -2.37
CA ASP A 97 5.37 41.49 -1.99
C ASP A 97 5.58 41.63 -0.47
N SER A 98 6.40 42.59 -0.06
CA SER A 98 6.78 42.79 1.36
C SER A 98 5.62 43.25 2.25
N ASP A 99 4.57 43.81 1.65
CA ASP A 99 3.31 44.18 2.28
C ASP A 99 2.14 43.31 1.82
N PHE A 100 2.43 42.11 1.28
CA PHE A 100 1.41 41.17 0.80
C PHE A 100 0.32 40.90 1.84
N ARG A 101 -0.93 41.01 1.36
CA ARG A 101 -2.14 40.75 2.13
C ARG A 101 -3.04 39.83 1.34
N PRO A 102 -3.43 38.68 1.89
CA PRO A 102 -4.48 37.86 1.31
C PRO A 102 -5.81 38.64 1.30
N ASP A 103 -6.62 38.40 0.28
CA ASP A 103 -7.99 38.91 0.21
C ASP A 103 -8.98 37.87 0.74
N PHE A 104 -9.76 38.26 1.74
CA PHE A 104 -10.77 37.41 2.39
C PHE A 104 -12.21 37.89 2.11
N ARG A 105 -12.40 38.89 1.24
CA ARG A 105 -13.74 39.33 0.82
C ARG A 105 -14.38 38.18 0.03
N ASN A 106 -15.49 37.62 0.51
CA ASN A 106 -16.15 36.39 0.01
C ASN A 106 -15.63 35.06 0.60
N THR A 107 -15.16 35.06 1.85
CA THR A 107 -14.79 33.83 2.58
C THR A 107 -15.64 33.61 3.84
N GLU A 108 -16.88 34.10 3.85
CA GLU A 108 -17.85 33.89 4.92
C GLU A 108 -18.08 32.39 5.18
N PRO A 109 -18.36 31.99 6.42
CA PRO A 109 -18.57 30.59 6.76
C PRO A 109 -19.79 30.00 6.05
N THR A 110 -19.66 28.75 5.58
CA THR A 110 -20.77 28.02 4.93
C THR A 110 -21.92 27.67 5.89
N PHE A 111 -21.69 27.82 7.19
CA PHE A 111 -22.68 27.64 8.25
C PHE A 111 -22.39 28.65 9.37
N ASN A 112 -23.41 29.42 9.76
CA ASN A 112 -23.33 30.38 10.85
C ASN A 112 -23.71 29.70 12.16
N PHE A 113 -22.72 29.40 13.00
CA PHE A 113 -23.00 28.85 14.33
C PHE A 113 -23.74 29.87 15.19
N PRO A 114 -24.77 29.44 15.95
CA PRO A 114 -25.42 30.32 16.89
C PRO A 114 -24.43 30.74 17.96
N TRP A 115 -24.52 32.01 18.36
CA TRP A 115 -23.71 32.55 19.45
C TRP A 115 -23.89 31.73 20.73
N GLN A 116 -22.78 31.43 21.39
CA GLN A 116 -22.77 30.68 22.65
C GLN A 116 -22.34 31.58 23.81
N PRO A 117 -22.96 31.46 25.01
CA PRO A 117 -22.54 32.22 26.19
C PRO A 117 -21.05 32.12 26.51
N ALA A 118 -20.43 30.98 26.22
CA ALA A 118 -19.01 30.77 26.43
C ALA A 118 -18.11 31.70 25.59
N TRP A 119 -18.60 32.27 24.48
CA TRP A 119 -17.85 33.22 23.66
C TRP A 119 -17.57 34.54 24.39
N ALA A 120 -18.42 34.88 25.37
CA ALA A 120 -18.25 36.04 26.26
C ALA A 120 -17.57 35.68 27.59
N ASP A 121 -17.23 34.42 27.83
CA ASP A 121 -16.60 33.99 29.06
C ASP A 121 -15.09 33.85 28.88
N LYS A 122 -14.36 34.85 29.40
CA LYS A 122 -12.89 34.91 29.36
C LYS A 122 -12.18 33.77 30.10
N THR A 123 -12.91 32.93 30.85
CA THR A 123 -12.38 31.75 31.55
C THR A 123 -12.64 30.46 30.78
N LYS A 124 -13.69 30.43 29.93
CA LYS A 124 -14.07 29.24 29.14
C LYS A 124 -13.31 29.12 27.85
N ILE A 125 -13.06 30.22 27.15
CA ILE A 125 -12.31 30.25 25.90
C ILE A 125 -11.09 31.18 26.05
N VAL A 126 -9.90 30.58 26.08
CA VAL A 126 -8.63 31.27 26.32
C VAL A 126 -7.57 30.96 25.26
N SER A 127 -7.80 29.97 24.39
CA SER A 127 -6.81 29.46 23.43
C SER A 127 -7.23 29.55 21.96
N MET A 128 -8.39 30.13 21.68
CA MET A 128 -8.86 30.44 20.33
C MET A 128 -9.72 31.69 20.30
N ASP A 129 -9.88 32.29 19.13
CA ASP A 129 -10.70 33.48 18.92
C ASP A 129 -12.17 33.10 18.67
N PRO A 130 -13.11 33.41 19.60
CA PRO A 130 -14.51 33.06 19.45
C PRO A 130 -15.17 33.65 18.19
N TYR A 131 -14.70 34.82 17.73
CA TYR A 131 -15.25 35.56 16.59
C TYR A 131 -14.40 35.43 15.32
N GLY A 132 -13.34 34.61 15.36
CA GLY A 132 -12.38 34.46 14.27
C GLY A 132 -12.92 33.78 13.00
N HIS A 133 -14.13 33.21 13.09
CA HIS A 133 -14.79 32.47 12.01
C HIS A 133 -15.58 33.35 11.03
N ASP A 134 -15.89 34.59 11.41
CA ASP A 134 -16.79 35.48 10.65
C ASP A 134 -16.27 36.93 10.56
N ILE A 135 -14.95 37.10 10.41
CA ILE A 135 -14.35 38.44 10.42
C ILE A 135 -14.86 39.35 9.28
N VAL A 136 -15.31 38.77 8.17
CA VAL A 136 -15.75 39.50 6.97
C VAL A 136 -17.06 40.25 7.22
N ASN A 137 -17.94 39.69 8.05
CA ASN A 137 -19.18 40.35 8.45
C ASN A 137 -18.96 41.21 9.70
N GLN A 138 -18.20 40.71 10.67
CA GLN A 138 -18.03 41.39 11.97
C GLN A 138 -17.11 42.63 11.89
N PHE A 139 -16.15 42.67 10.96
CA PHE A 139 -15.12 43.72 10.86
C PHE A 139 -14.94 44.25 9.43
N ARG A 140 -16.03 44.29 8.67
CA ARG A 140 -16.03 44.68 7.25
C ARG A 140 -15.46 46.08 7.03
N GLU A 141 -15.83 47.02 7.89
CA GLU A 141 -15.42 48.42 7.78
C GLU A 141 -13.91 48.57 7.99
N GLU A 142 -13.37 47.89 8.99
CA GLU A 142 -11.94 47.88 9.30
C GLU A 142 -11.12 47.21 8.19
N ILE A 143 -11.60 46.09 7.64
CA ILE A 143 -10.98 45.43 6.47
C ILE A 143 -10.95 46.39 5.27
N ASN A 144 -12.06 47.05 4.98
CA ASN A 144 -12.15 48.04 3.90
C ASN A 144 -11.28 49.29 4.15
N ALA A 145 -11.08 49.66 5.42
CA ALA A 145 -10.15 50.70 5.84
C ALA A 145 -8.67 50.26 5.78
N GLY A 146 -8.38 49.05 5.30
CA GLY A 146 -7.03 48.55 5.08
C GLY A 146 -6.37 47.98 6.34
N TRP A 147 -7.14 47.54 7.33
CA TRP A 147 -6.59 46.84 8.49
C TRP A 147 -6.29 45.37 8.11
N ASP A 148 -5.18 44.86 8.61
CA ASP A 148 -4.76 43.47 8.38
C ASP A 148 -5.40 42.56 9.45
N ILE A 149 -6.69 42.29 9.25
CA ILE A 149 -7.51 41.38 10.05
C ILE A 149 -7.67 40.09 9.25
N ARG A 150 -7.29 38.95 9.81
CA ARG A 150 -7.35 37.64 9.14
C ARG A 150 -8.20 36.65 9.91
N PRO A 151 -8.91 35.74 9.23
CA PRO A 151 -9.68 34.72 9.91
C PRO A 151 -8.72 33.79 10.64
N THR A 152 -9.07 33.44 11.88
CA THR A 152 -8.37 32.43 12.68
C THR A 152 -9.20 31.16 12.81
N MET A 153 -10.40 31.16 12.24
CA MET A 153 -11.25 29.99 12.07
C MET A 153 -11.92 30.02 10.69
N ALA A 154 -12.18 28.85 10.11
CA ALA A 154 -12.90 28.75 8.85
C ALA A 154 -13.87 27.56 8.89
N VAL A 155 -15.08 27.76 8.36
CA VAL A 155 -16.16 26.74 8.35
C VAL A 155 -16.57 26.40 6.92
N THR A 156 -16.41 25.15 6.53
CA THR A 156 -16.79 24.67 5.19
C THR A 156 -17.58 23.37 5.23
N ARG A 157 -18.36 23.09 4.20
CA ARG A 157 -19.02 21.79 3.97
C ARG A 157 -18.28 21.04 2.88
N ALA A 158 -18.07 19.75 3.08
CA ALA A 158 -17.35 18.90 2.15
C ALA A 158 -17.89 17.47 2.18
N ASN A 159 -17.50 16.68 1.19
CA ASN A 159 -17.59 15.23 1.27
C ASN A 159 -16.20 14.67 1.60
N MET A 160 -16.18 13.58 2.35
CA MET A 160 -14.97 12.88 2.79
C MET A 160 -15.08 11.41 2.39
N LYS A 161 -13.97 10.81 1.96
CA LYS A 161 -13.84 9.36 1.73
C LYS A 161 -12.68 8.83 2.55
N LEU A 162 -12.90 7.71 3.23
CA LEU A 162 -11.87 6.93 3.92
C LEU A 162 -12.12 5.45 3.60
N SER A 163 -11.06 4.68 3.40
CA SER A 163 -11.16 3.26 3.07
C SER A 163 -11.93 2.48 4.13
N GLU A 164 -11.72 2.80 5.41
CA GLU A 164 -12.39 2.14 6.54
C GLU A 164 -13.90 2.39 6.59
N ILE A 165 -14.39 3.48 5.98
CA ILE A 165 -15.82 3.72 5.84
C ILE A 165 -16.39 2.79 4.76
N GLY A 166 -15.70 2.67 3.63
CA GLY A 166 -16.08 1.75 2.56
C GLY A 166 -16.05 0.29 3.02
N GLU A 167 -15.07 -0.09 3.84
CA GLU A 167 -14.99 -1.41 4.49
C GLU A 167 -16.16 -1.63 5.46
N ALA A 168 -16.41 -0.67 6.35
CA ALA A 168 -17.54 -0.75 7.28
C ALA A 168 -18.89 -0.89 6.58
N ILE A 169 -19.08 -0.29 5.40
CA ILE A 169 -20.30 -0.48 4.59
C ILE A 169 -20.36 -1.91 4.02
N ARG A 170 -19.25 -2.41 3.45
CA ARG A 170 -19.19 -3.79 2.91
C ARG A 170 -19.43 -4.84 3.98
N ASP A 171 -18.94 -4.60 5.18
CA ASP A 171 -19.07 -5.51 6.33
C ASP A 171 -20.41 -5.36 7.07
N GLY A 172 -21.32 -4.50 6.58
CA GLY A 172 -22.65 -4.28 7.17
C GLY A 172 -22.62 -3.54 8.52
N GLN A 173 -21.53 -2.84 8.83
CA GLN A 173 -21.35 -2.08 10.08
C GLN A 173 -21.82 -0.61 9.97
N LEU A 174 -21.95 -0.09 8.76
CA LEU A 174 -22.54 1.22 8.43
C LEU A 174 -23.51 1.09 7.26
N GLU A 175 -24.60 1.84 7.31
CA GLU A 175 -25.62 1.84 6.25
C GLU A 175 -25.48 3.06 5.34
N VAL A 176 -25.91 2.93 4.08
CA VAL A 176 -26.00 4.04 3.14
C VAL A 176 -27.38 4.67 3.26
N ASP A 177 -27.47 5.91 3.76
CA ASP A 177 -28.74 6.61 3.99
C ASP A 177 -29.00 7.77 2.99
N GLY A 178 -28.04 8.07 2.10
CA GLY A 178 -28.11 9.15 1.10
C GLY A 178 -28.02 10.58 1.66
N SER A 179 -28.02 10.73 2.98
CA SER A 179 -28.02 12.00 3.73
C SER A 179 -26.66 12.31 4.37
N ILE A 180 -26.12 11.39 5.16
CA ILE A 180 -24.82 11.46 5.84
C ILE A 180 -23.84 10.57 5.07
N VAL A 181 -24.17 9.29 4.88
CA VAL A 181 -23.43 8.38 4.00
C VAL A 181 -24.10 8.40 2.64
N VAL A 182 -23.43 8.99 1.66
CA VAL A 182 -24.01 9.36 0.35
C VAL A 182 -24.21 8.14 -0.53
N ASP A 183 -23.21 7.26 -0.60
CA ASP A 183 -23.22 6.09 -1.47
C ASP A 183 -22.35 4.94 -0.94
N SER A 184 -22.37 3.81 -1.65
CA SER A 184 -21.63 2.59 -1.30
C SER A 184 -20.11 2.70 -1.49
N SER A 185 -19.59 3.80 -2.04
CA SER A 185 -18.14 4.06 -2.10
C SER A 185 -17.56 4.55 -0.77
N GLY A 186 -18.40 4.81 0.23
CA GLY A 186 -17.99 5.33 1.53
C GLY A 186 -17.85 6.86 1.56
N GLU A 187 -18.55 7.57 0.67
CA GLU A 187 -18.60 9.02 0.66
C GLU A 187 -19.50 9.55 1.77
N VAL A 188 -18.98 10.45 2.60
CA VAL A 188 -19.66 10.99 3.79
C VAL A 188 -19.71 12.51 3.76
N ARG A 189 -20.89 13.09 3.96
CA ARG A 189 -21.07 14.54 4.11
C ARG A 189 -20.59 14.99 5.48
N VAL A 190 -19.77 16.04 5.51
CA VAL A 190 -19.14 16.54 6.74
C VAL A 190 -19.04 18.05 6.73
N THR A 191 -19.28 18.68 7.88
CA THR A 191 -18.92 20.09 8.11
C THR A 191 -17.56 20.13 8.80
N LYS A 192 -16.64 20.93 8.26
CA LYS A 192 -15.27 21.06 8.76
C LYS A 192 -15.06 22.45 9.36
N VAL A 193 -14.43 22.51 10.53
CA VAL A 193 -14.01 23.77 11.16
C VAL A 193 -12.50 23.73 11.40
N ALA A 194 -11.74 24.52 10.66
CA ALA A 194 -10.31 24.71 10.91
C ALA A 194 -10.11 25.84 11.92
N VAL A 195 -9.19 25.67 12.87
CA VAL A 195 -8.95 26.65 13.94
C VAL A 195 -7.47 26.85 14.20
N GLU A 196 -7.03 28.10 14.14
CA GLU A 196 -5.71 28.56 14.55
C GLU A 196 -5.69 28.94 16.04
N PRO A 197 -4.58 28.72 16.75
CA PRO A 197 -4.46 29.08 18.16
C PRO A 197 -4.39 30.61 18.35
N VAL A 198 -5.23 31.13 19.24
CA VAL A 198 -5.22 32.54 19.66
C VAL A 198 -5.33 32.59 21.18
N TRP A 199 -4.22 32.88 21.85
CA TRP A 199 -4.12 32.76 23.29
C TRP A 199 -4.37 34.09 23.99
N TYR A 200 -5.32 34.09 24.92
CA TYR A 200 -5.46 35.11 25.94
C TYR A 200 -4.57 34.74 27.13
N LEU A 201 -3.39 35.36 27.20
CA LEU A 201 -2.32 34.98 28.12
C LEU A 201 -2.72 34.94 29.60
N PRO A 202 -3.53 35.89 30.13
CA PRO A 202 -3.99 35.79 31.52
C PRO A 202 -4.80 34.51 31.79
N GLY A 203 -5.70 34.15 30.87
CA GLY A 203 -6.52 32.95 31.00
C GLY A 203 -5.72 31.66 30.80
N VAL A 204 -4.75 31.66 29.87
CA VAL A 204 -3.81 30.55 29.73
C VAL A 204 -3.00 30.38 31.02
N ALA A 205 -2.43 31.44 31.57
CA ALA A 205 -1.66 31.37 32.82
C ALA A 205 -2.49 30.75 33.97
N GLU A 206 -3.74 31.19 34.12
CA GLU A 206 -4.69 30.63 35.08
C GLU A 206 -4.95 29.13 34.87
N ARG A 207 -5.18 28.69 33.61
CA ARG A 207 -5.37 27.25 33.27
C ARG A 207 -4.15 26.38 33.63
N PHE A 208 -2.97 26.97 33.64
CA PHE A 208 -1.71 26.30 33.99
C PHE A 208 -1.32 26.50 35.46
N GLY A 209 -2.10 27.22 36.26
CA GLY A 209 -1.82 27.47 37.67
C GLY A 209 -0.55 28.31 37.90
N VAL A 210 -0.20 29.18 36.95
CA VAL A 210 0.96 30.07 37.02
C VAL A 210 0.54 31.52 36.85
N ASP A 211 1.36 32.47 37.28
CA ASP A 211 1.14 33.88 36.99
C ASP A 211 1.53 34.23 35.53
N GLU A 212 0.85 35.23 34.97
CA GLU A 212 1.07 35.67 33.58
C GLU A 212 2.54 36.09 33.30
N PRO A 213 3.23 36.86 34.16
CA PRO A 213 4.66 37.17 33.98
C PRO A 213 5.54 35.93 33.88
N THR A 214 5.35 34.94 34.76
CA THR A 214 6.10 33.68 34.72
C THR A 214 5.84 32.94 33.41
N LEU A 215 4.58 32.77 32.99
CA LEU A 215 4.23 32.15 31.71
C LEU A 215 4.95 32.83 30.53
N ARG A 216 4.86 34.16 30.45
CA ARG A 216 5.49 34.96 29.38
C ARG A 216 6.99 34.79 29.35
N ARG A 217 7.63 34.84 30.53
CA ARG A 217 9.07 34.68 30.66
C ARG A 217 9.52 33.30 30.21
N THR A 218 8.85 32.25 30.67
CA THR A 218 9.15 30.88 30.26
C THR A 218 8.95 30.69 28.77
N LEU A 219 7.87 31.22 28.18
CA LEU A 219 7.67 31.18 26.73
C LEU A 219 8.81 31.87 25.98
N PHE A 220 9.23 33.07 26.40
CA PHE A 220 10.34 33.79 25.76
C PHE A 220 11.67 33.03 25.88
N GLU A 221 12.05 32.60 27.10
CA GLU A 221 13.34 31.94 27.36
C GLU A 221 13.43 30.58 26.66
N HIS A 222 12.35 29.78 26.68
CA HIS A 222 12.34 28.43 26.09
C HIS A 222 11.97 28.38 24.60
N THR A 223 11.66 29.52 23.98
CA THR A 223 11.52 29.63 22.51
C THR A 223 12.71 30.37 21.88
N GLY A 224 13.85 30.41 22.57
CA GLY A 224 15.10 31.00 22.05
C GLY A 224 15.06 32.53 21.94
N GLY A 225 14.27 33.20 22.77
CA GLY A 225 14.09 34.65 22.73
C GLY A 225 13.15 35.12 21.61
N SER A 226 12.32 34.21 21.06
CA SER A 226 11.31 34.58 20.09
C SER A 226 10.24 35.47 20.71
N TYR A 227 9.77 36.47 19.95
CA TYR A 227 8.75 37.45 20.38
C TYR A 227 9.13 38.23 21.67
N PRO A 228 10.08 39.18 21.59
CA PRO A 228 10.49 40.02 22.73
C PRO A 228 9.34 40.80 23.40
N GLU A 229 8.22 40.98 22.70
CA GLU A 229 6.99 41.56 23.22
C GLU A 229 6.39 40.78 24.39
N LEU A 230 6.66 39.47 24.51
CA LEU A 230 6.26 38.69 25.67
C LEU A 230 6.76 39.33 26.97
N ILE A 231 7.96 39.92 26.94
CA ILE A 231 8.58 40.63 28.06
C ILE A 231 8.30 42.14 27.99
N THR A 232 8.50 42.75 26.82
CA THR A 232 8.51 44.21 26.66
C THR A 232 7.12 44.83 26.55
N ARG A 233 6.08 44.02 26.31
CA ARG A 233 4.70 44.47 26.09
C ARG A 233 3.69 43.70 26.95
N PRO A 234 3.69 43.93 28.27
CA PRO A 234 2.73 43.32 29.18
C PRO A 234 1.29 43.79 28.95
N ASP A 235 1.08 44.90 28.24
CA ASP A 235 -0.22 45.41 27.81
C ASP A 235 -0.86 44.58 26.69
N LEU A 236 -0.07 43.91 25.85
CA LEU A 236 -0.58 43.04 24.79
C LEU A 236 -0.96 41.67 25.37
N LYS A 237 -2.25 41.43 25.60
CA LYS A 237 -2.75 40.20 26.25
C LYS A 237 -2.98 39.02 25.32
N ILE A 238 -2.95 39.26 24.01
CA ILE A 238 -3.22 38.24 22.98
C ILE A 238 -1.93 37.78 22.31
N PHE A 239 -1.76 36.47 22.17
CA PHE A 239 -0.63 35.85 21.50
C PHE A 239 -1.10 34.81 20.50
N LEU A 240 -0.61 34.87 19.26
CA LEU A 240 -0.86 33.89 18.21
C LEU A 240 0.41 33.03 18.08
N PRO A 241 0.54 31.94 18.85
CA PRO A 241 1.72 31.10 18.79
C PRO A 241 1.80 30.40 17.42
N PRO A 242 2.99 30.32 16.80
CA PRO A 242 3.19 29.66 15.51
C PRO A 242 3.23 28.13 15.66
N ILE A 243 2.20 27.54 16.27
CA ILE A 243 2.06 26.10 16.51
C ILE A 243 0.91 25.51 15.67
N GLY A 244 0.80 24.18 15.68
CA GLY A 244 -0.30 23.49 15.03
C GLY A 244 -1.66 23.83 15.66
N GLY A 245 -2.67 24.04 14.81
CA GLY A 245 -4.06 24.26 15.21
C GLY A 245 -4.86 22.96 15.40
N LEU A 246 -6.16 23.03 15.17
CA LEU A 246 -7.06 21.88 15.17
C LEU A 246 -8.04 21.90 13.99
N THR A 247 -8.69 20.77 13.76
CA THR A 247 -9.80 20.66 12.82
C THR A 247 -10.94 19.86 13.44
N VAL A 248 -12.15 20.41 13.42
CA VAL A 248 -13.38 19.73 13.81
C VAL A 248 -14.05 19.16 12.56
N TYR A 249 -14.51 17.92 12.66
CA TYR A 249 -15.35 17.24 11.68
C TYR A 249 -16.69 16.92 12.33
N ILE A 250 -17.77 17.48 11.78
CA ILE A 250 -19.13 17.30 12.29
C ILE A 250 -19.91 16.48 11.27
N PHE A 251 -20.42 15.34 11.73
CA PHE A 251 -21.28 14.42 11.00
C PHE A 251 -22.74 14.68 11.41
N GLY A 252 -23.59 14.85 10.40
CA GLY A 252 -24.96 15.32 10.59
C GLY A 252 -25.08 16.85 10.66
N PRO A 253 -26.28 17.37 10.97
CA PRO A 253 -26.55 18.81 10.97
C PRO A 253 -25.80 19.57 12.08
N PRO A 254 -24.97 20.58 11.76
CA PRO A 254 -24.15 21.29 12.76
C PRO A 254 -24.94 22.00 13.86
N GLU A 255 -26.17 22.43 13.58
CA GLU A 255 -27.07 23.06 14.56
C GLU A 255 -27.40 22.16 15.77
N ARG A 256 -27.31 20.83 15.60
CA ARG A 256 -27.63 19.86 16.67
C ARG A 256 -26.51 19.66 17.67
N VAL A 257 -25.27 20.07 17.36
CA VAL A 257 -24.08 19.83 18.20
C VAL A 257 -24.25 20.44 19.60
N SER A 258 -24.94 21.57 19.72
CA SER A 258 -25.21 22.26 20.99
C SER A 258 -26.51 21.84 21.68
N ASP A 259 -27.34 21.00 21.05
CA ASP A 259 -28.62 20.57 21.60
C ASP A 259 -28.46 19.39 22.57
N GLU A 260 -28.64 19.66 23.86
CA GLU A 260 -28.53 18.66 24.93
C GLU A 260 -29.57 17.53 24.83
N LYS A 261 -30.65 17.71 24.06
CA LYS A 261 -31.69 16.69 23.83
C LYS A 261 -31.27 15.63 22.82
N VAL A 262 -30.31 15.96 21.97
CA VAL A 262 -29.77 15.06 20.96
C VAL A 262 -28.59 14.28 21.57
N LYS A 263 -28.36 13.06 21.10
CA LYS A 263 -27.19 12.27 21.50
C LYS A 263 -25.94 12.75 20.78
N LEU A 264 -24.84 12.87 21.49
CA LEU A 264 -23.54 13.28 20.96
C LEU A 264 -22.48 12.18 21.15
N ALA A 265 -21.92 11.72 20.03
CA ALA A 265 -20.70 10.91 20.01
C ALA A 265 -19.48 11.80 19.69
N LEU A 266 -18.48 11.78 20.57
CA LEU A 266 -17.30 12.64 20.48
C LEU A 266 -16.00 11.82 20.44
N ARG A 267 -15.17 12.09 19.43
CA ARG A 267 -13.79 11.63 19.37
C ARG A 267 -12.83 12.82 19.42
N ILE A 268 -11.94 12.84 20.41
CA ILE A 268 -10.82 13.80 20.47
C ILE A 268 -9.52 13.07 20.15
N HIS A 269 -8.90 13.47 19.05
CA HIS A 269 -7.72 12.84 18.49
C HIS A 269 -6.53 13.80 18.55
N ASP A 270 -5.38 13.29 18.98
CA ASP A 270 -4.11 14.01 18.83
C ASP A 270 -3.38 13.40 17.63
N GLU A 271 -2.91 14.23 16.71
CA GLU A 271 -2.21 13.85 15.48
C GLU A 271 -1.07 12.86 15.73
N CYS A 272 -1.01 11.88 14.85
CA CYS A 272 0.01 10.85 14.81
C CYS A 272 0.27 10.49 13.33
N ASN A 273 1.02 11.30 12.61
CA ASN A 273 1.30 11.18 11.18
C ASN A 273 1.64 9.75 10.74
N GLY A 274 2.58 9.10 11.44
CA GLY A 274 2.97 7.72 11.15
C GLY A 274 1.84 6.70 11.23
N SER A 275 0.83 6.90 12.08
CA SER A 275 -0.34 6.01 12.19
C SER A 275 -1.49 6.52 11.32
N ASP A 276 -1.83 7.80 11.43
CA ASP A 276 -2.99 8.41 10.80
C ASP A 276 -2.89 8.41 9.27
N VAL A 277 -1.69 8.63 8.72
CA VAL A 277 -1.44 8.70 7.27
C VAL A 277 -0.90 7.37 6.74
N PHE A 278 0.06 6.76 7.44
CA PHE A 278 0.80 5.59 6.97
C PHE A 278 0.43 4.27 7.65
N GLN A 279 -0.61 4.28 8.50
CA GLN A 279 -1.15 3.08 9.16
C GLN A 279 -0.11 2.25 9.93
N SER A 280 0.84 2.91 10.59
CA SER A 280 1.76 2.22 11.50
C SER A 280 1.02 1.41 12.57
N ASP A 281 1.41 0.15 12.69
CA ASP A 281 0.91 -0.86 13.64
C ASP A 281 1.53 -0.77 15.05
N ILE A 282 2.48 0.15 15.26
CA ILE A 282 3.20 0.34 16.52
C ILE A 282 2.32 1.04 17.58
N CYS A 283 1.24 1.69 17.17
CA CYS A 283 0.34 2.42 18.06
C CYS A 283 -1.12 2.31 17.62
N THR A 284 -2.05 2.58 18.54
CA THR A 284 -3.49 2.44 18.31
C THR A 284 -4.18 3.72 17.80
N CYS A 285 -3.41 4.74 17.40
CA CYS A 285 -3.94 6.04 17.00
C CYS A 285 -4.93 5.95 15.83
N ARG A 286 -4.53 5.33 14.70
CA ARG A 286 -5.37 5.17 13.51
C ARG A 286 -6.57 4.25 13.72
N PRO A 287 -6.41 3.02 14.27
CA PRO A 287 -7.56 2.15 14.52
C PRO A 287 -8.63 2.83 15.39
N TYR A 288 -8.19 3.58 16.40
CA TYR A 288 -9.11 4.28 17.29
C TYR A 288 -9.70 5.56 16.67
N LEU A 289 -8.99 6.23 15.76
CA LEU A 289 -9.53 7.32 14.95
C LEU A 289 -10.62 6.80 14.00
N ALA A 290 -10.35 5.70 13.30
CA ALA A 290 -11.30 5.06 12.39
C ALA A 290 -12.56 4.59 13.13
N PHE A 291 -12.40 3.93 14.27
CA PHE A 291 -13.51 3.60 15.17
C PHE A 291 -14.28 4.85 15.59
N GLY A 292 -13.55 5.90 15.98
CA GLY A 292 -14.11 7.18 16.38
C GLY A 292 -15.00 7.81 15.30
N ILE A 293 -14.52 7.83 14.06
CA ILE A 293 -15.25 8.34 12.89
C ILE A 293 -16.48 7.48 12.60
N ARG A 294 -16.34 6.15 12.61
CA ARG A 294 -17.45 5.20 12.37
C ARG A 294 -18.60 5.42 13.35
N GLU A 295 -18.31 5.49 14.64
CA GLU A 295 -19.33 5.69 15.67
C GLU A 295 -19.93 7.11 15.61
N ALA A 296 -19.13 8.13 15.28
CA ALA A 296 -19.64 9.49 15.06
C ALA A 296 -20.63 9.56 13.88
N ILE A 297 -20.30 8.89 12.77
CA ILE A 297 -21.21 8.75 11.62
C ILE A 297 -22.48 8.03 12.08
N ARG A 298 -22.36 6.85 12.70
CA ARG A 298 -23.52 6.07 13.16
C ARG A 298 -24.44 6.85 14.10
N GLU A 299 -23.88 7.61 15.04
CA GLU A 299 -24.68 8.46 15.94
C GLU A 299 -25.46 9.52 15.15
N ALA A 300 -24.82 10.15 14.16
CA ALA A 300 -25.49 11.11 13.29
C ALA A 300 -26.64 10.47 12.46
N GLN A 301 -26.43 9.25 11.93
CA GLN A 301 -27.46 8.50 11.19
C GLN A 301 -28.67 8.15 12.07
N ASN A 302 -28.42 7.88 13.36
CA ASN A 302 -29.47 7.62 14.36
C ASN A 302 -30.21 8.88 14.83
N GLY A 303 -30.05 10.01 14.13
CA GLY A 303 -30.66 11.30 14.48
C GLY A 303 -29.87 12.11 15.52
N GLY A 304 -28.74 11.57 15.99
CA GLY A 304 -27.79 12.20 16.90
C GLY A 304 -26.88 13.25 16.25
N SER A 305 -25.71 13.46 16.85
CA SER A 305 -24.60 14.26 16.33
C SER A 305 -23.28 13.52 16.52
N GLY A 306 -22.47 13.50 15.47
CA GLY A 306 -21.11 12.95 15.51
C GLY A 306 -20.08 14.05 15.41
N VAL A 307 -19.11 14.10 16.32
CA VAL A 307 -18.03 15.09 16.29
C VAL A 307 -16.67 14.41 16.46
N VAL A 308 -15.75 14.69 15.54
CA VAL A 308 -14.34 14.29 15.63
C VAL A 308 -13.49 15.56 15.65
N ILE A 309 -12.65 15.74 16.66
CA ILE A 309 -11.74 16.87 16.78
C ILE A 309 -10.30 16.37 16.66
N TYR A 310 -9.60 16.86 15.66
CA TYR A 310 -8.23 16.50 15.32
C TYR A 310 -7.27 17.62 15.71
N PHE A 311 -6.47 17.40 16.76
CA PHE A 311 -5.46 18.34 17.24
C PHE A 311 -4.10 18.05 16.61
N ARG A 312 -3.41 19.05 16.07
CA ARG A 312 -2.07 18.89 15.48
C ARG A 312 -0.98 18.87 16.56
N LYS A 313 -0.93 17.76 17.30
CA LYS A 313 -0.07 17.54 18.48
C LYS A 313 0.73 16.23 18.35
N GLU A 314 1.58 16.15 17.32
CA GLU A 314 2.42 14.98 17.04
C GLU A 314 3.27 14.53 18.25
N GLY A 315 3.40 13.21 18.43
CA GLY A 315 4.35 12.61 19.36
C GLY A 315 4.14 13.01 20.82
N ARG A 316 2.90 13.28 21.25
CA ARG A 316 2.60 13.85 22.58
C ARG A 316 3.20 15.25 22.79
N ALA A 317 3.20 16.07 21.74
CA ALA A 317 3.83 17.39 21.70
C ALA A 317 5.36 17.38 21.91
N LEU A 318 6.02 16.21 21.74
CA LEU A 318 7.48 16.08 21.75
C LEU A 318 8.09 16.19 20.34
N GLY A 319 7.25 16.15 19.30
CA GLY A 319 7.67 16.10 17.91
C GLY A 319 8.00 14.68 17.40
N GLU A 320 7.95 14.53 16.09
CA GLU A 320 8.13 13.25 15.39
C GLU A 320 9.54 12.67 15.57
N VAL A 321 10.58 13.52 15.56
CA VAL A 321 11.98 13.10 15.76
C VAL A 321 12.15 12.41 17.12
N THR A 322 11.72 13.05 18.20
CA THR A 322 11.80 12.49 19.56
C THR A 322 11.04 11.19 19.66
N LYS A 323 9.85 11.13 19.06
CA LYS A 323 9.02 9.91 18.99
C LYS A 323 9.78 8.76 18.31
N TYR A 324 10.45 9.00 17.19
CA TYR A 324 11.22 7.98 16.48
C TYR A 324 12.47 7.55 17.27
N LEU A 325 13.13 8.48 17.98
CA LEU A 325 14.21 8.12 18.90
C LEU A 325 13.74 7.19 20.03
N VAL A 326 12.54 7.42 20.58
CA VAL A 326 11.91 6.51 21.55
C VAL A 326 11.62 5.15 20.92
N TYR A 327 11.12 5.09 19.69
CA TYR A 327 10.91 3.81 18.98
C TYR A 327 12.22 3.06 18.73
N ASN A 328 13.28 3.75 18.31
CA ASN A 328 14.61 3.16 18.14
C ASN A 328 15.13 2.57 19.46
N ALA A 329 14.97 3.30 20.58
CA ALA A 329 15.35 2.82 21.89
C ALA A 329 14.54 1.60 22.35
N ARG A 330 13.23 1.56 22.05
CA ARG A 330 12.36 0.41 22.30
C ARG A 330 12.83 -0.83 21.55
N LYS A 331 13.03 -0.71 20.23
CA LYS A 331 13.43 -1.84 19.38
C LYS A 331 14.83 -2.38 19.71
N ARG A 332 15.78 -1.53 20.14
CA ARG A 332 17.14 -1.97 20.54
C ARG A 332 17.23 -2.55 21.96
N GLY A 333 16.35 -2.14 22.87
CA GLY A 333 16.44 -2.44 24.30
C GLY A 333 15.45 -3.49 24.82
N GLY A 334 14.76 -4.19 23.91
CA GLY A 334 13.59 -5.02 24.20
C GLY A 334 12.32 -4.17 24.35
N ASP A 335 11.32 -4.44 23.51
CA ASP A 335 10.06 -3.70 23.48
C ASP A 335 9.01 -4.39 24.36
N THR A 336 8.96 -4.01 25.64
CA THR A 336 8.03 -4.58 26.63
C THR A 336 7.16 -3.50 27.27
N ALA A 337 5.92 -3.86 27.62
CA ALA A 337 4.94 -2.89 28.10
C ALA A 337 5.36 -2.22 29.43
N ASP A 338 6.02 -2.96 30.32
CA ASP A 338 6.52 -2.46 31.61
C ASP A 338 7.57 -1.33 31.47
N LYS A 339 8.28 -1.28 30.34
CA LYS A 339 9.34 -0.28 30.08
C LYS A 339 8.87 0.91 29.24
N TYR A 340 7.64 0.90 28.74
CA TYR A 340 7.14 1.87 27.76
C TYR A 340 7.34 3.34 28.18
N PHE A 341 6.92 3.70 29.40
CA PHE A 341 7.06 5.08 29.90
C PHE A 341 8.49 5.42 30.26
N THR A 342 9.22 4.50 30.89
CA THR A 342 10.63 4.67 31.25
C THR A 342 11.50 4.95 30.03
N ARG A 343 11.22 4.29 28.89
CA ARG A 343 11.91 4.56 27.62
C ARG A 343 11.63 5.96 27.09
N THR A 344 10.41 6.45 27.27
CA THR A 344 10.06 7.84 26.91
C THR A 344 10.81 8.82 27.80
N GLU A 345 10.80 8.63 29.12
CA GLU A 345 11.51 9.50 30.08
C GLU A 345 13.02 9.54 29.82
N ASN A 346 13.63 8.39 29.52
CA ASN A 346 15.07 8.33 29.28
C ASN A 346 15.53 9.15 28.05
N ILE A 347 14.65 9.35 27.07
CA ILE A 347 14.96 10.08 25.83
C ILE A 347 14.45 11.52 25.88
N ALA A 348 13.20 11.71 26.31
CA ALA A 348 12.53 13.00 26.31
C ALA A 348 12.67 13.78 27.63
N GLY A 349 13.17 13.16 28.69
CA GLY A 349 13.24 13.73 30.04
C GLY A 349 11.89 13.78 30.77
N VAL A 350 10.77 13.50 30.09
CA VAL A 350 9.39 13.54 30.61
C VAL A 350 8.51 12.49 29.92
N ARG A 351 7.42 12.04 30.58
CA ARG A 351 6.49 11.02 30.02
C ARG A 351 5.54 11.57 28.97
N ASP A 352 5.09 12.82 29.13
CA ASP A 352 4.07 13.46 28.31
C ASP A 352 4.18 14.98 28.45
N MET A 353 4.20 15.72 27.35
CA MET A 353 4.15 17.19 27.34
C MET A 353 2.79 17.71 26.86
N ARG A 354 1.82 16.83 26.60
CA ARG A 354 0.48 17.26 26.20
C ARG A 354 -0.22 17.90 27.38
N PHE A 355 -0.57 19.15 27.20
CA PHE A 355 -1.54 19.80 28.06
C PHE A 355 -2.90 19.74 27.38
N GLN A 356 -3.85 19.09 28.05
CA GLN A 356 -5.26 19.04 27.62
C GLN A 356 -6.09 20.16 28.24
N ALA A 357 -5.52 20.99 29.12
CA ALA A 357 -6.22 22.09 29.79
C ALA A 357 -6.85 23.13 28.84
N LEU A 358 -6.31 23.27 27.63
CA LEU A 358 -6.83 24.17 26.59
C LEU A 358 -7.78 23.48 25.59
N MET A 359 -7.80 22.14 25.58
CA MET A 359 -8.60 21.35 24.63
C MET A 359 -10.11 21.61 24.74
N PRO A 360 -10.72 21.81 25.92
CA PRO A 360 -12.16 22.04 26.03
C PRO A 360 -12.67 23.32 25.35
N ASP A 361 -11.81 24.30 25.04
CA ASP A 361 -12.23 25.59 24.51
C ASP A 361 -13.07 25.46 23.22
N ILE A 362 -12.71 24.53 22.33
CA ILE A 362 -13.49 24.25 21.11
C ILE A 362 -14.84 23.62 21.41
N LEU A 363 -14.95 22.83 22.48
CA LEU A 363 -16.23 22.24 22.90
C LEU A 363 -17.17 23.32 23.45
N HIS A 364 -16.62 24.24 24.24
CA HIS A 364 -17.34 25.44 24.71
C HIS A 364 -17.75 26.34 23.56
N TRP A 365 -16.88 26.51 22.56
CA TRP A 365 -17.19 27.27 21.35
C TRP A 365 -18.34 26.65 20.55
N LEU A 366 -18.37 25.31 20.44
CA LEU A 366 -19.48 24.55 19.82
C LEU A 366 -20.76 24.54 20.66
N GLY A 367 -20.75 25.05 21.90
CA GLY A 367 -21.90 25.04 22.80
C GLY A 367 -22.18 23.68 23.45
N ILE A 368 -21.22 22.75 23.43
CA ILE A 368 -21.39 21.41 23.97
C ILE A 368 -21.37 21.47 25.50
N LYS A 369 -22.44 20.96 26.14
CA LYS A 369 -22.57 20.86 27.61
C LYS A 369 -22.63 19.41 28.12
N LYS A 370 -22.95 18.47 27.22
CA LYS A 370 -23.12 17.05 27.51
C LYS A 370 -22.59 16.24 26.33
N ILE A 371 -21.83 15.19 26.62
CA ILE A 371 -21.34 14.19 25.68
C ILE A 371 -21.93 12.85 26.12
N ASP A 372 -22.75 12.24 25.26
CA ASP A 372 -23.36 10.95 25.57
C ASP A 372 -22.30 9.84 25.46
N ARG A 373 -21.48 9.85 24.40
CA ARG A 373 -20.43 8.84 24.16
C ARG A 373 -19.09 9.49 23.85
N MET A 374 -18.13 9.40 24.76
CA MET A 374 -16.75 9.83 24.53
C MET A 374 -15.88 8.64 24.10
N LEU A 375 -15.39 8.67 22.87
CA LEU A 375 -14.58 7.61 22.26
C LEU A 375 -13.09 7.83 22.61
N SER A 376 -12.76 7.70 23.89
CA SER A 376 -11.41 7.87 24.41
C SER A 376 -11.15 7.12 25.71
N MET A 377 -9.95 6.54 25.81
CA MET A 377 -9.45 5.91 27.04
C MET A 377 -8.62 6.88 27.90
N SER A 378 -8.31 8.07 27.40
CA SER A 378 -7.39 9.01 28.07
C SER A 378 -8.06 9.75 29.22
N ASN A 379 -7.53 9.58 30.44
CA ASN A 379 -8.00 10.36 31.61
C ASN A 379 -7.69 11.85 31.45
N MET A 380 -6.50 12.20 30.95
CA MET A 380 -6.15 13.61 30.71
C MET A 380 -7.16 14.35 29.83
N LYS A 381 -7.74 13.67 28.83
CA LYS A 381 -8.80 14.25 27.99
C LYS A 381 -10.14 14.30 28.73
N HIS A 382 -10.50 13.21 29.40
CA HIS A 382 -11.73 13.13 30.18
C HIS A 382 -11.79 14.21 31.27
N ASP A 383 -10.76 14.26 32.12
CA ASP A 383 -10.70 15.14 33.29
C ASP A 383 -10.72 16.60 32.84
N ALA A 384 -9.95 16.96 31.81
CA ALA A 384 -9.99 18.32 31.25
C ALA A 384 -11.39 18.75 30.78
N ILE A 385 -12.19 17.84 30.21
CA ILE A 385 -13.56 18.13 29.77
C ILE A 385 -14.49 18.29 30.97
N VAL A 386 -14.46 17.34 31.91
CA VAL A 386 -15.31 17.34 33.10
C VAL A 386 -15.03 18.55 33.99
N ASP A 387 -13.74 18.83 34.25
CA ASP A 387 -13.30 19.97 35.06
C ASP A 387 -13.67 21.31 34.41
N SER A 388 -13.79 21.34 33.08
CA SER A 388 -14.30 22.52 32.36
C SER A 388 -15.82 22.70 32.44
N GLY A 389 -16.55 21.74 33.05
CA GLY A 389 -17.98 21.78 33.30
C GLY A 389 -18.85 21.04 32.26
N ILE A 390 -18.27 20.21 31.40
CA ILE A 390 -19.01 19.42 30.40
C ILE A 390 -19.20 18.00 30.92
N LYS A 391 -20.45 17.51 30.92
CA LYS A 391 -20.78 16.17 31.42
C LYS A 391 -20.46 15.10 30.37
N ILE A 392 -19.86 14.00 30.79
CA ILE A 392 -19.66 12.80 29.95
C ILE A 392 -20.49 11.66 30.56
N LEU A 393 -21.36 11.02 29.77
CA LEU A 393 -22.22 9.93 30.25
C LEU A 393 -21.54 8.56 30.11
N GLU A 394 -20.98 8.29 28.93
CA GLU A 394 -20.30 7.03 28.61
C GLU A 394 -18.89 7.30 28.09
N ARG A 395 -17.90 6.53 28.58
CA ARG A 395 -16.58 6.43 27.98
C ARG A 395 -16.48 5.10 27.24
N VAL A 396 -16.14 5.14 25.96
CA VAL A 396 -16.07 3.96 25.11
C VAL A 396 -14.61 3.69 24.78
N PRO A 397 -14.05 2.53 25.14
CA PRO A 397 -12.68 2.14 24.75
C PRO A 397 -12.63 1.72 23.27
N ILE A 398 -11.43 1.55 22.73
CA ILE A 398 -11.27 0.91 21.42
C ILE A 398 -11.71 -0.57 21.53
N PRO A 399 -12.41 -1.14 20.53
CA PRO A 399 -12.71 -2.57 20.49
C PRO A 399 -11.44 -3.44 20.45
N GLU A 400 -11.48 -4.59 21.12
CA GLU A 400 -10.33 -5.49 21.27
C GLU A 400 -9.83 -6.05 19.92
N ASP A 401 -10.76 -6.33 19.01
CA ASP A 401 -10.51 -6.81 17.65
C ASP A 401 -9.85 -5.76 16.74
N MET A 402 -9.88 -4.48 17.15
CA MET A 402 -9.26 -3.37 16.42
C MET A 402 -7.88 -2.97 16.97
N ILE A 403 -7.32 -3.71 17.95
CA ILE A 403 -5.99 -3.45 18.51
C ILE A 403 -4.96 -4.30 17.76
N PRO A 404 -4.04 -3.69 16.97
CA PRO A 404 -2.94 -4.43 16.35
C PRO A 404 -2.04 -5.10 17.38
N ASP A 405 -1.51 -6.29 17.06
CA ASP A 405 -0.68 -7.07 17.97
C ASP A 405 0.56 -6.30 18.47
N ASP A 406 1.31 -5.65 17.57
CA ASP A 406 2.52 -4.87 17.93
C ASP A 406 2.19 -3.64 18.81
N SER A 407 0.94 -3.16 18.74
CA SER A 407 0.46 -2.03 19.54
C SER A 407 0.05 -2.42 20.97
N ARG A 408 -0.04 -3.73 21.29
CA ARG A 408 -0.38 -4.19 22.65
C ARG A 408 0.60 -3.68 23.70
N VAL A 409 1.88 -3.58 23.35
CA VAL A 409 2.91 -2.98 24.20
C VAL A 409 2.52 -1.58 24.67
N GLU A 410 1.95 -0.78 23.77
CA GLU A 410 1.52 0.58 24.08
C GLU A 410 0.21 0.59 24.88
N ILE A 411 -0.80 -0.17 24.45
CA ILE A 411 -2.14 -0.07 25.04
C ILE A 411 -2.16 -0.64 26.47
N ASP A 412 -1.48 -1.76 26.71
CA ASP A 412 -1.47 -2.42 28.02
C ASP A 412 -0.66 -1.58 29.03
N ALA A 413 0.43 -0.97 28.57
CA ALA A 413 1.19 -0.01 29.37
C ALA A 413 0.33 1.21 29.77
N LYS A 414 -0.47 1.74 28.82
CA LYS A 414 -1.38 2.87 29.08
C LYS A 414 -2.50 2.52 30.05
N ILE A 415 -3.11 1.34 29.91
CA ILE A 415 -4.14 0.84 30.82
C ILE A 415 -3.58 0.75 32.24
N ASN A 416 -2.39 0.19 32.41
CA ASN A 416 -1.73 0.10 33.72
C ASN A 416 -1.34 1.48 34.29
N ALA A 417 -1.01 2.44 33.44
CA ALA A 417 -0.80 3.84 33.85
C ALA A 417 -2.11 4.62 34.12
N GLY A 418 -3.26 3.92 34.14
CA GLY A 418 -4.54 4.45 34.56
C GLY A 418 -5.52 4.74 33.42
N TYR A 419 -5.20 4.46 32.15
CA TYR A 419 -6.18 4.66 31.06
C TYR A 419 -7.42 3.78 31.27
N PHE A 420 -8.58 4.35 30.96
CA PHE A 420 -9.86 3.66 31.13
C PHE A 420 -9.96 2.43 30.21
N THR A 421 -10.42 1.32 30.76
CA THR A 421 -10.73 0.09 30.02
C THR A 421 -11.93 -0.60 30.66
N THR A 422 -12.68 -1.34 29.85
CA THR A 422 -13.70 -2.29 30.32
C THR A 422 -13.16 -3.73 30.36
N GLY A 423 -11.93 -3.94 29.87
CA GLY A 423 -11.25 -5.23 29.80
C GLY A 423 -10.35 -5.54 31.01
N LYS A 424 -9.46 -6.52 30.85
CA LYS A 424 -8.55 -6.98 31.91
C LYS A 424 -7.51 -5.90 32.27
N GLN A 425 -7.25 -5.74 33.57
CA GLN A 425 -6.07 -5.03 34.08
C GLN A 425 -4.93 -6.02 34.29
N TYR A 426 -3.74 -5.68 33.81
CA TYR A 426 -2.56 -6.54 33.87
C TYR A 426 -1.69 -6.22 35.08
N THR A 427 -1.08 -7.24 35.68
CA THR A 427 -0.04 -7.07 36.69
C THR A 427 1.31 -6.69 36.04
N MET A 428 2.26 -6.18 36.83
CA MET A 428 3.61 -5.85 36.30
C MET A 428 4.33 -7.06 35.70
N ASP A 429 4.12 -8.26 36.26
CA ASP A 429 4.71 -9.50 35.74
C ASP A 429 4.08 -9.91 34.40
N GLU A 430 2.77 -9.68 34.24
CA GLU A 430 2.07 -9.92 32.97
C GLU A 430 2.47 -8.92 31.89
N LEU A 431 2.68 -7.64 32.23
CA LEU A 431 3.16 -6.61 31.30
C LEU A 431 4.55 -6.90 30.74
N ALA A 432 5.43 -7.52 31.54
CA ALA A 432 6.76 -7.94 31.09
C ALA A 432 6.71 -9.07 30.04
N GLN A 433 5.58 -9.78 29.94
CA GLN A 433 5.35 -10.81 28.91
C GLN A 433 4.76 -10.24 27.62
N VAL A 434 4.19 -9.03 27.64
CA VAL A 434 3.71 -8.35 26.43
C VAL A 434 4.91 -7.78 25.69
N ARG A 435 5.21 -8.35 24.52
CA ARG A 435 6.40 -8.01 23.72
C ARG A 435 6.02 -7.56 22.32
N GLY A 436 6.60 -6.45 21.90
CA GLY A 436 6.55 -5.99 20.51
C GLY A 436 7.61 -6.69 19.68
N ARG A 437 7.52 -6.54 18.36
CA ARG A 437 8.51 -7.07 17.41
C ARG A 437 9.91 -6.52 17.74
N GLY A 438 10.93 -7.37 17.58
CA GLY A 438 12.32 -7.01 17.79
C GLY A 438 12.90 -6.09 16.71
N TRP A 439 14.18 -5.78 16.83
CA TRP A 439 14.94 -5.13 15.77
C TRP A 439 15.28 -6.16 14.69
N GLU A 440 14.50 -6.21 13.62
CA GLU A 440 14.79 -6.95 12.40
C GLU A 440 15.39 -5.97 11.39
N LYS A 441 16.52 -6.29 10.77
CA LYS A 441 17.06 -5.41 9.71
C LYS A 441 16.23 -5.58 8.45
N TRP A 442 16.19 -4.57 7.58
CA TRP A 442 15.50 -4.70 6.29
C TRP A 442 16.12 -5.83 5.44
N GLU A 443 17.42 -6.13 5.62
CA GLU A 443 18.08 -7.29 5.05
C GLU A 443 17.53 -8.63 5.59
N ASP A 444 17.11 -8.66 6.85
CA ASP A 444 16.49 -9.85 7.46
C ASP A 444 15.04 -10.02 6.98
N VAL A 445 14.30 -8.93 6.80
CA VAL A 445 12.91 -8.92 6.29
C VAL A 445 12.83 -9.16 4.78
N THR A 446 13.84 -8.75 4.00
CA THR A 446 13.93 -9.11 2.56
C THR A 446 14.26 -10.58 2.35
N VAL A 447 14.97 -11.21 3.30
CA VAL A 447 15.18 -12.66 3.33
C VAL A 447 13.91 -13.39 3.84
N ILE A 448 13.09 -12.78 4.70
CA ILE A 448 11.83 -13.35 5.22
C ILE A 448 10.62 -13.10 4.29
N MET A 449 10.61 -12.05 3.46
CA MET A 449 9.61 -11.92 2.38
C MET A 449 9.89 -12.88 1.22
N ALA A 450 11.13 -13.36 1.10
CA ALA A 450 11.48 -14.57 0.36
C ALA A 450 11.13 -15.87 1.15
N SER A 451 10.36 -15.82 2.24
CA SER A 451 9.93 -17.02 2.98
C SER A 451 8.42 -17.14 3.16
N GLN A 452 7.62 -16.29 2.49
CA GLN A 452 6.32 -16.71 1.96
C GLN A 452 6.45 -17.43 0.61
N HIS A 453 7.65 -17.90 0.27
CA HIS A 453 7.73 -18.95 -0.73
C HIS A 453 6.94 -20.14 -0.18
N PRO A 454 5.99 -20.68 -0.95
CA PRO A 454 5.38 -21.94 -0.58
C PRO A 454 6.51 -22.92 -0.26
N ALA A 455 6.38 -23.72 0.80
CA ALA A 455 7.40 -24.70 1.13
C ALA A 455 7.72 -25.49 -0.15
N VAL A 456 8.96 -25.42 -0.62
CA VAL A 456 9.43 -26.18 -1.78
C VAL A 456 10.50 -27.12 -1.27
N SER A 457 10.24 -28.42 -1.37
CA SER A 457 11.27 -29.41 -1.06
C SER A 457 12.34 -29.38 -2.16
N PRO A 458 13.64 -29.45 -1.79
CA PRO A 458 14.72 -29.51 -2.77
C PRO A 458 14.47 -30.61 -3.80
N GLN A 459 14.52 -30.25 -5.08
CA GLN A 459 14.43 -31.20 -6.18
C GLN A 459 15.82 -31.52 -6.74
N PRO A 460 15.99 -32.67 -7.42
CA PRO A 460 17.24 -32.98 -8.12
C PRO A 460 17.59 -31.89 -9.13
N HIS A 461 18.88 -31.60 -9.31
CA HIS A 461 19.36 -30.57 -10.25
C HIS A 461 18.86 -30.82 -11.68
N VAL A 462 18.89 -32.08 -12.11
CA VAL A 462 18.32 -32.53 -13.39
C VAL A 462 16.87 -33.00 -13.16
N PRO A 463 15.88 -32.54 -13.95
CA PRO A 463 14.50 -32.97 -13.81
C PRO A 463 14.35 -34.49 -13.93
N LYS A 464 13.48 -35.08 -13.10
CA LYS A 464 13.26 -36.53 -13.06
C LYS A 464 12.75 -37.08 -14.40
N PRO A 465 13.29 -38.22 -14.88
CA PRO A 465 12.75 -38.96 -16.01
C PRO A 465 11.27 -39.30 -15.85
N GLY A 466 10.53 -39.32 -16.96
CA GLY A 466 9.11 -39.64 -17.02
C GLY A 466 8.31 -38.72 -17.93
N VAL A 467 6.99 -38.72 -17.75
CA VAL A 467 6.06 -37.88 -18.51
C VAL A 467 5.71 -36.63 -17.71
N TRP A 468 5.90 -35.48 -18.35
CA TRP A 468 5.58 -34.16 -17.80
C TRP A 468 4.42 -33.53 -18.56
N CYS A 469 3.46 -32.96 -17.84
CA CYS A 469 2.27 -32.37 -18.45
C CYS A 469 2.38 -30.83 -18.54
N PRO A 470 2.42 -30.24 -19.75
CA PRO A 470 2.26 -28.80 -19.93
C PRO A 470 0.79 -28.42 -19.75
N ALA A 471 0.43 -28.09 -18.51
CA ALA A 471 -0.96 -28.01 -18.07
C ALA A 471 -1.71 -26.83 -18.70
N VAL A 472 -2.95 -27.07 -19.14
CA VAL A 472 -3.84 -26.03 -19.71
C VAL A 472 -4.36 -25.04 -18.66
N THR A 473 -4.85 -23.89 -19.11
CA THR A 473 -5.35 -22.79 -18.25
C THR A 473 -6.87 -22.66 -18.30
N PHE A 474 -7.50 -22.54 -17.14
CA PHE A 474 -8.94 -22.29 -16.96
C PHE A 474 -9.22 -20.80 -16.79
N PHE A 475 -10.26 -20.30 -17.45
CA PHE A 475 -10.67 -18.90 -17.43
C PHE A 475 -12.14 -18.75 -17.02
N ASN A 476 -12.44 -17.62 -16.39
CA ASN A 476 -13.78 -17.06 -16.36
C ASN A 476 -13.91 -16.10 -17.55
N HIS A 477 -14.64 -16.52 -18.59
CA HIS A 477 -14.81 -15.73 -19.81
C HIS A 477 -15.79 -14.56 -19.68
N GLU A 478 -16.62 -14.52 -18.63
CA GLU A 478 -17.50 -13.37 -18.38
C GLU A 478 -16.71 -12.17 -17.85
N THR A 479 -15.68 -12.44 -17.03
CA THR A 479 -14.84 -11.41 -16.40
C THR A 479 -13.46 -11.26 -17.05
N ASP A 480 -13.10 -12.14 -17.98
CA ASP A 480 -11.76 -12.27 -18.58
C ASP A 480 -10.63 -12.40 -17.52
N THR A 481 -10.86 -13.23 -16.52
CA THR A 481 -9.90 -13.52 -15.44
C THR A 481 -9.60 -15.01 -15.33
N LEU A 482 -8.53 -15.38 -14.63
CA LEU A 482 -8.24 -16.78 -14.32
C LEU A 482 -9.33 -17.41 -13.42
N ASP A 483 -9.71 -18.65 -13.71
CA ASP A 483 -10.49 -19.49 -12.78
C ASP A 483 -9.51 -20.33 -11.94
N LEU A 484 -8.97 -19.71 -10.89
CA LEU A 484 -7.97 -20.33 -10.03
C LEU A 484 -8.50 -21.51 -9.21
N GLU A 485 -9.80 -21.56 -8.93
CA GLU A 485 -10.41 -22.66 -8.19
C GLU A 485 -10.39 -23.94 -9.02
N SER A 486 -10.94 -23.89 -10.23
CA SER A 486 -10.90 -25.01 -11.17
C SER A 486 -9.45 -25.38 -11.54
N GLN A 487 -8.57 -24.37 -11.66
CA GLN A 487 -7.16 -24.59 -11.94
C GLN A 487 -6.46 -25.41 -10.85
N LYS A 488 -6.67 -25.08 -9.56
CA LYS A 488 -6.09 -25.83 -8.43
C LYS A 488 -6.61 -27.25 -8.37
N GLN A 489 -7.91 -27.45 -8.56
CA GLN A 489 -8.51 -28.79 -8.62
C GLN A 489 -7.86 -29.63 -9.72
N TYR A 490 -7.64 -29.03 -10.89
CA TYR A 490 -7.03 -29.72 -12.02
C TYR A 490 -5.55 -30.07 -11.78
N TYR A 491 -4.77 -29.15 -11.22
CA TYR A 491 -3.38 -29.41 -10.87
C TYR A 491 -3.25 -30.53 -9.81
N ALA A 492 -4.11 -30.53 -8.80
CA ALA A 492 -4.15 -31.58 -7.78
C ALA A 492 -4.60 -32.94 -8.34
N TYR A 493 -5.44 -32.97 -9.39
CA TYR A 493 -5.77 -34.18 -10.11
C TYR A 493 -4.56 -34.71 -10.89
N LEU A 494 -3.93 -33.87 -11.73
CA LEU A 494 -2.78 -34.26 -12.56
C LEU A 494 -1.58 -34.73 -11.73
N SER A 495 -1.36 -34.19 -10.52
CA SER A 495 -0.25 -34.66 -9.67
C SER A 495 -0.43 -36.09 -9.16
N LYS A 496 -1.63 -36.66 -9.29
CA LYS A 496 -1.97 -38.02 -8.82
C LYS A 496 -2.08 -39.05 -9.95
N THR A 497 -1.75 -38.69 -11.19
CA THR A 497 -1.91 -39.57 -12.36
C THR A 497 -0.62 -40.27 -12.80
N GLY A 498 0.40 -40.27 -11.95
CA GLY A 498 1.72 -40.86 -12.27
C GLY A 498 2.61 -39.98 -13.15
N LEU A 499 2.28 -38.69 -13.32
CA LEU A 499 3.15 -37.74 -14.00
C LEU A 499 4.40 -37.46 -13.16
N ALA A 500 5.55 -37.31 -13.83
CA ALA A 500 6.81 -36.96 -13.17
C ALA A 500 6.85 -35.50 -12.69
N GLY A 501 6.04 -34.64 -13.30
CA GLY A 501 5.91 -33.23 -12.94
C GLY A 501 4.93 -32.47 -13.83
N LEU A 502 4.61 -31.24 -13.44
CA LEU A 502 3.82 -30.32 -14.27
C LEU A 502 4.72 -29.23 -14.87
N VAL A 503 4.41 -28.85 -16.10
CA VAL A 503 4.94 -27.63 -16.71
C VAL A 503 3.83 -26.59 -16.73
N ILE A 504 4.03 -25.50 -15.99
CA ILE A 504 3.11 -24.36 -15.91
C ILE A 504 3.62 -23.29 -16.87
N LEU A 505 2.72 -22.55 -17.52
CA LEU A 505 3.08 -21.51 -18.50
C LEU A 505 3.78 -22.06 -19.76
N GLY A 506 3.41 -23.27 -20.21
CA GLY A 506 3.80 -23.77 -21.52
C GLY A 506 2.97 -23.12 -22.65
N THR A 507 3.22 -23.53 -23.90
CA THR A 507 2.41 -23.09 -25.05
C THR A 507 0.92 -23.45 -24.87
N ASN A 508 0.61 -24.64 -24.34
CA ASN A 508 -0.77 -25.08 -24.07
C ASN A 508 -1.44 -24.36 -22.89
N SER A 509 -0.67 -23.68 -22.04
CA SER A 509 -1.18 -22.81 -20.98
C SER A 509 -1.54 -21.41 -21.51
N GLU A 510 -1.38 -21.17 -22.82
CA GLU A 510 -1.61 -19.86 -23.44
C GLU A 510 -0.73 -18.77 -22.84
N ALA A 511 0.50 -19.11 -22.42
CA ALA A 511 1.35 -18.25 -21.60
C ALA A 511 1.57 -16.84 -22.18
N PHE A 512 1.66 -16.71 -23.51
CA PHE A 512 1.84 -15.41 -24.18
C PHE A 512 0.59 -14.51 -24.19
N LEU A 513 -0.57 -15.02 -23.72
CA LEU A 513 -1.82 -14.26 -23.53
C LEU A 513 -2.09 -13.89 -22.08
N LEU A 514 -1.17 -14.25 -21.18
CA LEU A 514 -1.29 -13.98 -19.75
C LEU A 514 -0.48 -12.75 -19.38
N THR A 515 -1.02 -11.93 -18.48
CA THR A 515 -0.26 -10.86 -17.82
C THR A 515 0.83 -11.45 -16.93
N ARG A 516 1.76 -10.60 -16.48
CA ARG A 516 2.82 -11.03 -15.56
C ARG A 516 2.23 -11.55 -14.25
N GLU A 517 1.21 -10.88 -13.74
CA GLU A 517 0.54 -11.21 -12.48
C GLU A 517 -0.20 -12.55 -12.61
N GLU A 518 -0.93 -12.77 -13.70
CA GLU A 518 -1.62 -14.03 -13.99
C GLU A 518 -0.64 -15.21 -14.08
N ARG A 519 0.54 -14.99 -14.67
CA ARG A 519 1.61 -16.00 -14.74
C ARG A 519 2.07 -16.42 -13.34
N SER A 520 2.34 -15.47 -12.45
CA SER A 520 2.72 -15.75 -11.07
C SER A 520 1.60 -16.45 -10.29
N GLN A 521 0.35 -16.04 -10.48
CA GLN A 521 -0.82 -16.66 -9.85
C GLN A 521 -0.97 -18.13 -10.22
N LEU A 522 -0.77 -18.50 -11.50
CA LEU A 522 -0.86 -19.91 -11.93
C LEU A 522 0.24 -20.79 -11.32
N ILE A 523 1.48 -20.29 -11.21
CA ILE A 523 2.57 -21.07 -10.60
C ILE A 523 2.30 -21.25 -9.10
N ALA A 524 1.88 -20.19 -8.41
CA ALA A 524 1.55 -20.24 -6.99
C ALA A 524 0.36 -21.18 -6.72
N ALA A 525 -0.69 -21.11 -7.55
CA ALA A 525 -1.83 -22.01 -7.48
C ALA A 525 -1.43 -23.47 -7.74
N ALA A 526 -0.53 -23.73 -8.70
CA ALA A 526 0.02 -25.05 -8.93
C ALA A 526 0.73 -25.58 -7.69
N ARG A 527 1.64 -24.79 -7.11
CA ARG A 527 2.38 -25.19 -5.92
C ARG A 527 1.47 -25.46 -4.72
N GLU A 528 0.50 -24.60 -4.47
CA GLU A 528 -0.50 -24.79 -3.41
C GLU A 528 -1.27 -26.10 -3.60
N ALA A 529 -1.69 -26.40 -4.83
CA ALA A 529 -2.49 -27.58 -5.14
C ALA A 529 -1.71 -28.91 -5.05
N VAL A 530 -0.42 -28.90 -5.41
CA VAL A 530 0.39 -30.14 -5.49
C VAL A 530 1.26 -30.38 -4.27
N GLY A 531 1.35 -29.41 -3.35
CA GLY A 531 2.19 -29.50 -2.16
C GLY A 531 3.69 -29.28 -2.44
N PRO A 532 4.55 -29.39 -1.41
CA PRO A 532 5.96 -28.99 -1.49
C PRO A 532 6.85 -29.90 -2.34
N ASP A 533 6.48 -31.17 -2.48
CA ASP A 533 7.35 -32.22 -3.01
C ASP A 533 7.16 -32.50 -4.51
N PHE A 534 6.02 -32.13 -5.08
CA PHE A 534 5.72 -32.45 -6.46
C PHE A 534 6.47 -31.51 -7.43
N PRO A 535 7.18 -32.03 -8.45
CA PRO A 535 8.01 -31.19 -9.33
C PRO A 535 7.19 -30.26 -10.24
N LEU A 536 7.57 -28.98 -10.26
CA LEU A 536 7.02 -27.94 -11.12
C LEU A 536 8.10 -27.31 -12.00
N MET A 537 7.82 -27.18 -13.28
CA MET A 537 8.65 -26.45 -14.24
C MET A 537 7.84 -25.26 -14.77
N ALA A 538 8.42 -24.06 -14.78
CA ALA A 538 7.73 -22.85 -15.24
C ALA A 538 8.28 -22.39 -16.59
N GLY A 539 7.38 -22.15 -17.55
CA GLY A 539 7.72 -21.50 -18.80
C GLY A 539 7.95 -20.01 -18.60
N VAL A 540 9.15 -19.54 -18.93
CA VAL A 540 9.55 -18.13 -18.76
C VAL A 540 10.03 -17.51 -20.07
N GLY A 541 9.56 -18.04 -21.20
CA GLY A 541 9.88 -17.53 -22.53
C GLY A 541 9.44 -16.07 -22.71
N ALA A 542 10.37 -15.24 -23.17
CA ALA A 542 10.15 -13.84 -23.56
C ALA A 542 11.14 -13.45 -24.68
N HIS A 543 11.11 -12.19 -25.11
CA HIS A 543 11.87 -11.73 -26.29
C HIS A 543 13.19 -11.02 -25.95
N SER A 544 13.53 -10.88 -24.66
CA SER A 544 14.79 -10.31 -24.20
C SER A 544 15.30 -11.01 -22.94
N THR A 545 16.62 -11.00 -22.71
CA THR A 545 17.23 -11.56 -21.50
C THR A 545 16.63 -10.94 -20.24
N LYS A 546 16.44 -9.62 -20.21
CA LYS A 546 15.86 -8.91 -19.05
C LYS A 546 14.48 -9.43 -18.66
N GLN A 547 13.59 -9.61 -19.65
CA GLN A 547 12.24 -10.13 -19.40
C GLN A 547 12.28 -11.58 -18.92
N VAL A 548 13.16 -12.41 -19.47
CA VAL A 548 13.30 -13.80 -19.02
C VAL A 548 13.83 -13.87 -17.59
N LEU A 549 14.79 -13.03 -17.21
CA LEU A 549 15.29 -12.96 -15.83
C LEU A 549 14.21 -12.51 -14.84
N GLU A 550 13.38 -11.55 -15.24
CA GLU A 550 12.25 -11.09 -14.44
C GLU A 550 11.22 -12.20 -14.21
N LEU A 551 10.79 -12.86 -15.28
CA LEU A 551 9.85 -13.98 -15.20
C LEU A 551 10.44 -15.20 -14.47
N ALA A 552 11.75 -15.43 -14.59
CA ALA A 552 12.45 -16.48 -13.86
C ALA A 552 12.48 -16.23 -12.36
N ALA A 553 12.70 -14.98 -11.94
CA ALA A 553 12.63 -14.58 -10.54
C ALA A 553 11.20 -14.75 -9.99
N ASP A 554 10.18 -14.31 -10.74
CA ASP A 554 8.77 -14.49 -10.38
C ASP A 554 8.41 -15.98 -10.25
N ALA A 555 8.88 -16.82 -11.18
CA ALA A 555 8.63 -18.25 -11.17
C ALA A 555 9.29 -18.96 -9.97
N ALA A 556 10.52 -18.59 -9.63
CA ALA A 556 11.20 -19.08 -8.44
C ALA A 556 10.44 -18.69 -7.18
N ALA A 557 10.01 -17.42 -7.11
CA ALA A 557 9.28 -16.91 -5.96
C ALA A 557 7.89 -17.58 -5.77
N ALA A 558 7.24 -17.95 -6.88
CA ALA A 558 5.96 -18.64 -6.87
C ALA A 558 6.08 -20.17 -6.63
N GLY A 559 7.29 -20.71 -6.50
CA GLY A 559 7.53 -22.10 -6.10
C GLY A 559 7.82 -23.09 -7.24
N ALA A 560 8.27 -22.62 -8.40
CA ALA A 560 8.80 -23.50 -9.45
C ALA A 560 10.13 -24.16 -9.03
N ASN A 561 10.41 -25.34 -9.58
CA ASN A 561 11.68 -26.05 -9.39
C ASN A 561 12.63 -25.92 -10.57
N TYR A 562 12.07 -25.73 -11.77
CA TYR A 562 12.81 -25.67 -13.03
C TYR A 562 12.25 -24.58 -13.94
N LEU A 563 13.05 -24.10 -14.88
CA LEU A 563 12.64 -23.14 -15.90
C LEU A 563 12.60 -23.80 -17.27
N LEU A 564 11.59 -23.50 -18.08
CA LEU A 564 11.49 -23.90 -19.48
C LEU A 564 11.59 -22.65 -20.37
N VAL A 565 12.62 -22.59 -21.21
CA VAL A 565 13.00 -21.33 -21.90
C VAL A 565 13.10 -21.52 -23.41
N LEU A 566 12.25 -20.82 -24.16
CA LEU A 566 12.32 -20.74 -25.63
C LEU A 566 13.47 -19.79 -26.07
N PRO A 567 14.07 -20.00 -27.26
CA PRO A 567 14.97 -19.01 -27.83
C PRO A 567 14.23 -17.69 -28.14
N PRO A 568 14.90 -16.52 -28.10
CA PRO A 568 14.28 -15.22 -28.36
C PRO A 568 14.08 -15.04 -29.87
N ALA A 569 12.98 -15.59 -30.38
CA ALA A 569 12.81 -15.85 -31.81
C ALA A 569 11.72 -15.01 -32.52
N TYR A 570 11.17 -13.99 -31.86
CA TYR A 570 10.22 -13.07 -32.52
C TYR A 570 10.86 -12.45 -33.79
N PHE A 571 12.09 -11.95 -33.65
CA PHE A 571 12.91 -11.45 -34.75
C PHE A 571 13.72 -12.58 -35.42
N GLY A 572 13.07 -13.62 -35.94
CA GLY A 572 13.71 -14.84 -36.43
C GLY A 572 14.91 -14.64 -37.36
N LYS A 573 14.84 -13.68 -38.31
CA LYS A 573 15.98 -13.35 -39.20
C LYS A 573 17.21 -12.78 -38.47
N ALA A 574 17.01 -12.12 -37.33
CA ALA A 574 18.07 -11.53 -36.51
C ALA A 574 18.58 -12.50 -35.42
N THR A 575 17.82 -13.56 -35.11
CA THR A 575 18.18 -14.56 -34.10
C THR A 575 19.19 -15.56 -34.66
N THR A 576 20.46 -15.15 -34.73
CA THR A 576 21.58 -16.01 -35.15
C THR A 576 21.98 -17.00 -34.05
N ASN A 577 22.79 -18.01 -34.39
CA ASN A 577 23.32 -18.97 -33.42
C ASN A 577 24.09 -18.28 -32.28
N THR A 578 24.89 -17.24 -32.59
CA THR A 578 25.59 -16.44 -31.57
C THR A 578 24.62 -15.75 -30.62
N VAL A 579 23.50 -15.21 -31.14
CA VAL A 579 22.45 -14.58 -30.30
C VAL A 579 21.83 -15.62 -29.36
N VAL A 580 21.48 -16.80 -29.89
CA VAL A 580 20.91 -17.88 -29.09
C VAL A 580 21.89 -18.33 -27.99
N THR A 581 23.13 -18.63 -28.36
CA THR A 581 24.13 -19.15 -27.42
C THR A 581 24.40 -18.14 -26.30
N ARG A 582 24.61 -16.86 -26.64
CA ARG A 582 24.80 -15.79 -25.65
C ARG A 582 23.58 -15.60 -24.77
N PHE A 583 22.38 -15.61 -25.34
CA PHE A 583 21.14 -15.46 -24.58
C PHE A 583 21.01 -16.55 -23.51
N PHE A 584 21.18 -17.82 -23.86
CA PHE A 584 21.07 -18.91 -22.88
C PHE A 584 22.21 -18.87 -21.85
N ALA A 585 23.43 -18.54 -22.26
CA ALA A 585 24.55 -18.36 -21.33
C ALA A 585 24.29 -17.24 -20.31
N ASP A 586 23.78 -16.09 -20.77
CA ASP A 586 23.48 -14.95 -19.90
C ASP A 586 22.30 -15.25 -18.96
N VAL A 587 21.28 -15.99 -19.42
CA VAL A 587 20.18 -16.47 -18.56
C VAL A 587 20.69 -17.45 -17.51
N ALA A 588 21.37 -18.52 -17.94
CA ALA A 588 21.81 -19.61 -17.06
C ALA A 588 22.75 -19.13 -15.94
N ARG A 589 23.55 -18.08 -16.19
CA ARG A 589 24.46 -17.48 -15.20
C ARG A 589 23.74 -16.71 -14.09
N GLN A 590 22.54 -16.22 -14.34
CA GLN A 590 21.85 -15.25 -13.46
C GLN A 590 20.62 -15.83 -12.77
N VAL A 591 20.04 -16.91 -13.28
CA VAL A 591 18.85 -17.54 -12.67
C VAL A 591 19.25 -18.56 -11.61
N ALA A 592 18.48 -18.60 -10.52
CA ALA A 592 18.71 -19.54 -9.42
C ALA A 592 18.21 -20.97 -9.71
N LEU A 593 17.24 -21.12 -10.61
CA LEU A 593 16.63 -22.41 -10.93
C LEU A 593 17.26 -23.06 -12.17
N PRO A 594 17.37 -24.40 -12.22
CA PRO A 594 17.91 -25.09 -13.40
C PRO A 594 17.06 -24.86 -14.65
N VAL A 595 17.74 -24.69 -15.78
CA VAL A 595 17.16 -24.31 -17.07
C VAL A 595 17.03 -25.52 -18.00
N VAL A 596 15.83 -25.73 -18.52
CA VAL A 596 15.54 -26.65 -19.62
C VAL A 596 15.32 -25.82 -20.88
N VAL A 597 16.16 -26.05 -21.90
CA VAL A 597 16.02 -25.41 -23.22
C VAL A 597 14.75 -25.91 -23.88
N TYR A 598 13.92 -25.02 -24.41
CA TYR A 598 12.74 -25.38 -25.19
C TYR A 598 13.01 -25.15 -26.67
N ASN A 599 13.25 -26.22 -27.44
CA ASN A 599 13.38 -26.15 -28.88
C ASN A 599 12.04 -26.46 -29.56
N PHE A 600 11.36 -25.43 -30.07
CA PHE A 600 10.09 -25.54 -30.77
C PHE A 600 10.01 -24.61 -32.00
N PRO A 601 10.56 -25.02 -33.15
CA PRO A 601 10.66 -24.16 -34.34
C PRO A 601 9.31 -23.61 -34.82
N GLY A 602 8.23 -24.40 -34.68
CA GLY A 602 6.88 -24.04 -35.11
C GLY A 602 6.31 -22.78 -34.44
N VAL A 603 6.75 -22.44 -33.22
CA VAL A 603 6.34 -21.20 -32.51
C VAL A 603 7.49 -20.20 -32.35
N CYS A 604 8.65 -20.51 -32.92
CA CYS A 604 9.88 -19.72 -32.84
C CYS A 604 10.35 -19.27 -34.23
N ASN A 605 9.43 -18.93 -35.13
CA ASN A 605 9.74 -18.37 -36.45
C ASN A 605 10.76 -19.22 -37.24
N GLY A 606 10.68 -20.55 -37.11
CA GLY A 606 11.58 -21.50 -37.76
C GLY A 606 12.97 -21.64 -37.12
N VAL A 607 13.28 -20.92 -36.05
CA VAL A 607 14.55 -21.07 -35.30
C VAL A 607 14.57 -22.46 -34.67
N ASP A 608 15.45 -23.33 -35.18
CA ASP A 608 15.66 -24.69 -34.71
C ASP A 608 17.07 -24.85 -34.16
N LEU A 609 17.17 -25.33 -32.91
CA LEU A 609 18.44 -25.56 -32.24
C LEU A 609 18.93 -26.98 -32.54
N ASP A 610 20.08 -27.10 -33.20
CA ASP A 610 20.74 -28.37 -33.45
C ASP A 610 21.50 -28.89 -32.21
N SER A 611 22.02 -30.12 -32.30
CA SER A 611 22.69 -30.79 -31.17
C SER A 611 23.96 -30.06 -30.76
N GLU A 612 24.69 -29.51 -31.73
CA GLU A 612 25.94 -28.77 -31.58
C GLU A 612 25.70 -27.45 -30.84
N THR A 613 24.65 -26.71 -31.21
CA THR A 613 24.24 -25.47 -30.54
C THR A 613 23.82 -25.71 -29.10
N ILE A 614 22.99 -26.74 -28.86
CA ILE A 614 22.60 -27.12 -27.49
C ILE A 614 23.83 -27.53 -26.67
N THR A 615 24.75 -28.28 -27.28
CA THR A 615 26.02 -28.68 -26.63
C THR A 615 26.88 -27.47 -26.27
N ALA A 616 26.97 -26.47 -27.16
CA ALA A 616 27.69 -25.22 -26.91
C ALA A 616 27.07 -24.44 -25.75
N ILE A 617 25.74 -24.34 -25.70
CA ILE A 617 25.01 -23.67 -24.59
C ILE A 617 25.33 -24.32 -23.24
N VAL A 618 25.27 -25.66 -23.16
CA VAL A 618 25.56 -26.40 -21.91
C VAL A 618 27.00 -26.19 -21.47
N ARG A 619 27.97 -26.27 -22.40
CA ARG A 619 29.39 -26.07 -22.10
C ARG A 619 29.70 -24.64 -21.66
N GLU A 620 29.10 -23.65 -22.31
CA GLU A 620 29.24 -22.24 -21.93
C GLU A 620 28.64 -21.99 -20.53
N SER A 621 27.47 -22.57 -20.25
CA SER A 621 26.87 -22.49 -18.92
C SER A 621 27.77 -23.10 -17.85
N ALA A 622 28.31 -24.30 -18.08
CA ALA A 622 29.26 -24.94 -17.17
C ALA A 622 30.53 -24.11 -16.96
N ALA A 623 31.10 -23.56 -18.03
CA ALA A 623 32.30 -22.72 -17.97
C ALA A 623 32.08 -21.42 -17.16
N SER A 624 30.84 -20.94 -17.12
CA SER A 624 30.46 -19.76 -16.34
C SER A 624 30.06 -20.06 -14.88
N SER A 625 29.95 -21.34 -14.50
CA SER A 625 29.60 -21.76 -13.14
C SER A 625 30.84 -21.93 -12.24
N PRO A 626 30.81 -21.52 -10.96
CA PRO A 626 31.93 -21.66 -10.04
C PRO A 626 32.40 -23.11 -9.80
N ASP A 627 31.48 -24.08 -9.89
CA ASP A 627 31.73 -25.50 -9.65
C ASP A 627 31.90 -26.31 -10.95
N GLY A 628 31.88 -25.65 -12.11
CA GLY A 628 31.96 -26.30 -13.42
C GLY A 628 30.70 -27.09 -13.82
N VAL A 629 29.61 -27.04 -13.03
CA VAL A 629 28.35 -27.71 -13.33
C VAL A 629 27.44 -26.78 -14.12
N SER A 630 26.90 -27.26 -15.25
CA SER A 630 25.96 -26.46 -16.05
C SER A 630 24.65 -26.23 -15.29
N ASN A 631 24.15 -24.98 -15.34
CA ASN A 631 22.80 -24.65 -14.90
C ASN A 631 21.76 -24.88 -16.02
N VAL A 632 22.20 -25.16 -17.25
CA VAL A 632 21.37 -25.71 -18.31
C VAL A 632 21.40 -27.23 -18.23
N VAL A 633 20.30 -27.82 -17.78
CA VAL A 633 20.21 -29.22 -17.30
C VAL A 633 19.32 -30.11 -18.17
N GLY A 634 18.76 -29.57 -19.26
CA GLY A 634 17.97 -30.38 -20.16
C GLY A 634 17.48 -29.65 -21.40
N VAL A 635 16.78 -30.39 -22.24
CA VAL A 635 16.10 -29.84 -23.41
C VAL A 635 14.76 -30.54 -23.65
N LYS A 636 13.75 -29.76 -24.05
CA LYS A 636 12.50 -30.20 -24.64
C LYS A 636 12.56 -30.06 -26.16
N LEU A 637 12.56 -31.18 -26.89
CA LEU A 637 12.66 -31.22 -28.34
C LEU A 637 11.29 -31.44 -29.00
N THR A 638 10.66 -30.37 -29.50
CA THR A 638 9.37 -30.43 -30.23
C THR A 638 9.56 -30.44 -31.74
N CYS A 639 10.76 -30.80 -32.20
CA CYS A 639 11.10 -30.99 -33.63
C CYS A 639 10.96 -32.44 -34.10
N ALA A 640 10.55 -33.36 -33.22
CA ALA A 640 10.43 -34.81 -33.46
C ALA A 640 11.73 -35.51 -33.95
N SER A 641 12.90 -34.89 -33.80
CA SER A 641 14.17 -35.46 -34.24
C SER A 641 14.76 -36.41 -33.19
N VAL A 642 14.48 -37.72 -33.34
CA VAL A 642 15.11 -38.78 -32.52
C VAL A 642 16.64 -38.74 -32.64
N GLY A 643 17.18 -38.38 -33.80
CA GLY A 643 18.62 -38.23 -33.98
C GLY A 643 19.25 -37.17 -33.06
N LYS A 644 18.54 -36.05 -32.77
CA LYS A 644 19.03 -35.05 -31.80
C LYS A 644 19.10 -35.64 -30.40
N ILE A 645 18.13 -36.49 -30.02
CA ILE A 645 18.13 -37.21 -28.75
C ILE A 645 19.38 -38.10 -28.67
N THR A 646 19.62 -38.94 -29.68
CA THR A 646 20.77 -39.84 -29.71
C THR A 646 22.09 -39.12 -29.52
N ARG A 647 22.31 -38.00 -30.24
CA ARG A 647 23.56 -37.22 -30.13
C ARG A 647 23.72 -36.58 -28.76
N LEU A 648 22.67 -36.00 -28.19
CA LEU A 648 22.74 -35.36 -26.88
C LEU A 648 22.92 -36.39 -25.75
N ALA A 649 22.22 -37.52 -25.80
CA ALA A 649 22.39 -38.63 -24.86
C ALA A 649 23.78 -39.29 -24.95
N ALA A 650 24.40 -39.29 -26.13
CA ALA A 650 25.79 -39.72 -26.30
C ALA A 650 26.81 -38.67 -25.79
N THR A 651 26.41 -37.40 -25.73
CA THR A 651 27.29 -36.29 -25.34
C THR A 651 27.27 -36.05 -23.84
N PHE A 652 26.12 -36.20 -23.19
CA PHE A 652 25.92 -35.88 -21.78
C PHE A 652 25.33 -37.07 -21.02
N PRO A 653 25.86 -37.39 -19.82
CA PRO A 653 25.27 -38.42 -18.98
C PRO A 653 23.90 -37.99 -18.42
N PRO A 654 22.97 -38.93 -18.13
CA PRO A 654 21.66 -38.61 -17.56
C PRO A 654 21.70 -37.87 -16.20
N SER A 655 22.82 -37.96 -15.47
CA SER A 655 23.04 -37.24 -14.22
C SER A 655 23.29 -35.74 -14.40
N GLU A 656 23.63 -35.29 -15.61
CA GLU A 656 23.96 -33.90 -15.93
C GLU A 656 22.93 -33.25 -16.86
N PHE A 657 22.29 -34.03 -17.73
CA PHE A 657 21.40 -33.48 -18.75
C PHE A 657 20.24 -34.41 -19.12
N ALA A 658 19.00 -33.91 -19.06
CA ALA A 658 17.80 -34.65 -19.44
C ALA A 658 17.25 -34.21 -20.81
N VAL A 659 17.06 -35.17 -21.71
CA VAL A 659 16.50 -34.93 -23.05
C VAL A 659 15.05 -35.42 -23.11
N TYR A 660 14.10 -34.50 -23.26
CA TYR A 660 12.66 -34.78 -23.36
C TYR A 660 12.15 -34.63 -24.79
N GLY A 661 11.35 -35.59 -25.25
CA GLY A 661 10.50 -35.41 -26.43
C GLY A 661 9.38 -34.40 -26.17
N GLY A 662 9.02 -33.59 -27.16
CA GLY A 662 7.93 -32.62 -27.05
C GLY A 662 6.52 -33.19 -27.32
N GLN A 663 6.43 -34.44 -27.75
CA GLN A 663 5.19 -35.16 -28.08
C GLN A 663 5.30 -36.59 -27.54
N SER A 664 4.17 -37.23 -27.23
CA SER A 664 4.16 -38.58 -26.66
C SER A 664 4.11 -39.69 -27.71
N ASP A 665 3.67 -39.40 -28.92
CA ASP A 665 3.52 -40.36 -30.03
C ASP A 665 4.82 -41.04 -30.48
N PHE A 666 5.98 -40.44 -30.21
CA PHE A 666 7.30 -41.05 -30.41
C PHE A 666 8.06 -41.37 -29.11
N LEU A 667 7.37 -41.40 -27.95
CA LEU A 667 7.99 -41.60 -26.63
C LEU A 667 8.92 -42.82 -26.59
N ILE A 668 8.45 -44.01 -26.98
CA ILE A 668 9.29 -45.22 -27.00
C ILE A 668 10.52 -45.07 -27.92
N GLY A 669 10.35 -44.45 -29.08
CA GLY A 669 11.46 -44.19 -30.01
C GLY A 669 12.51 -43.25 -29.42
N GLY A 670 12.10 -42.28 -28.60
CA GLY A 670 13.03 -41.44 -27.83
C GLY A 670 13.71 -42.21 -26.70
N LEU A 671 12.95 -42.99 -25.92
CA LEU A 671 13.48 -43.78 -24.79
C LEU A 671 14.53 -44.80 -25.25
N SER A 672 14.34 -45.43 -26.41
CA SER A 672 15.29 -46.41 -26.96
C SER A 672 16.67 -45.85 -27.28
N VAL A 673 16.79 -44.52 -27.44
CA VAL A 673 18.05 -43.83 -27.72
C VAL A 673 18.50 -42.89 -26.59
N GLY A 674 17.93 -43.04 -25.39
CA GLY A 674 18.39 -42.35 -24.18
C GLY A 674 17.60 -41.09 -23.79
N SER A 675 16.38 -40.89 -24.31
CA SER A 675 15.50 -39.83 -23.78
C SER A 675 15.14 -40.08 -22.31
N ALA A 676 14.98 -39.01 -21.54
CA ALA A 676 14.45 -39.05 -20.18
C ALA A 676 12.93 -39.25 -20.14
N GLY A 677 12.23 -39.09 -21.27
CA GLY A 677 10.77 -39.19 -21.37
C GLY A 677 10.20 -38.10 -22.28
N CYS A 678 9.04 -37.55 -21.96
CA CYS A 678 8.43 -36.49 -22.76
C CYS A 678 7.75 -35.41 -21.93
N ILE A 679 7.65 -34.21 -22.50
CA ILE A 679 6.81 -33.11 -22.03
C ILE A 679 5.72 -32.89 -23.09
N ALA A 680 4.57 -33.54 -22.95
CA ALA A 680 3.61 -33.72 -24.03
C ALA A 680 2.20 -33.21 -23.69
N ALA A 681 1.57 -32.49 -24.63
CA ALA A 681 0.22 -31.91 -24.47
C ALA A 681 -0.85 -32.96 -24.16
N PHE A 682 -0.70 -34.15 -24.74
CA PHE A 682 -1.58 -35.31 -24.57
C PHE A 682 -1.75 -35.74 -23.11
N ALA A 683 -0.76 -35.45 -22.25
CA ALA A 683 -0.87 -35.70 -20.81
C ALA A 683 -1.91 -34.81 -20.10
N ASN A 684 -2.46 -33.78 -20.75
CA ASN A 684 -3.68 -33.13 -20.25
C ASN A 684 -4.91 -33.99 -20.50
N VAL A 685 -4.93 -34.83 -21.54
CA VAL A 685 -6.11 -35.58 -21.95
C VAL A 685 -6.08 -36.99 -21.35
N PHE A 686 -4.95 -37.70 -21.46
CA PHE A 686 -4.79 -39.06 -20.95
C PHE A 686 -3.46 -39.22 -20.20
N PRO A 687 -3.30 -38.54 -19.05
CA PRO A 687 -2.06 -38.56 -18.28
C PRO A 687 -1.63 -39.96 -17.80
N ARG A 688 -2.55 -40.78 -17.29
CA ARG A 688 -2.21 -42.12 -16.77
C ARG A 688 -1.76 -43.02 -17.88
N THR A 689 -2.41 -42.94 -19.04
CA THR A 689 -2.01 -43.69 -20.23
C THR A 689 -0.59 -43.33 -20.67
N ALA A 690 -0.29 -42.03 -20.78
CA ALA A 690 1.05 -41.57 -21.17
C ALA A 690 2.12 -42.04 -20.16
N SER A 691 1.87 -41.86 -18.87
CA SER A 691 2.76 -42.36 -17.80
C SER A 691 2.91 -43.88 -17.84
N ARG A 692 1.83 -44.62 -18.11
CA ARG A 692 1.84 -46.08 -18.17
C ARG A 692 2.71 -46.60 -19.30
N VAL A 693 2.72 -45.95 -20.47
CA VAL A 693 3.63 -46.32 -21.56
C VAL A 693 5.09 -46.17 -21.13
N TYR A 694 5.42 -45.06 -20.48
CA TYR A 694 6.76 -44.83 -19.94
C TYR A 694 7.15 -45.92 -18.92
N GLU A 695 6.29 -46.21 -17.95
CA GLU A 695 6.52 -47.21 -16.92
C GLU A 695 6.75 -48.62 -17.49
N LEU A 696 5.89 -49.05 -18.43
CA LEU A 696 6.01 -50.36 -19.06
C LEU A 696 7.34 -50.49 -19.79
N TYR A 697 7.73 -49.47 -20.55
CA TYR A 697 9.00 -49.47 -21.28
C TYR A 697 10.20 -49.47 -20.32
N ALA A 698 10.18 -48.61 -19.29
CA ALA A 698 11.22 -48.54 -18.27
C ALA A 698 11.36 -49.85 -17.48
N ALA A 699 10.27 -50.59 -17.29
CA ALA A 699 10.26 -51.92 -16.67
C ALA A 699 10.69 -53.05 -17.63
N GLY A 700 11.08 -52.75 -18.87
CA GLY A 700 11.49 -53.74 -19.88
C GLY A 700 10.33 -54.47 -20.57
N LYS A 701 9.08 -54.08 -20.33
CA LYS A 701 7.88 -54.66 -20.94
C LYS A 701 7.60 -54.05 -22.31
N VAL A 702 8.57 -54.19 -23.22
CA VAL A 702 8.60 -53.48 -24.50
C VAL A 702 7.37 -53.78 -25.37
N THR A 703 6.90 -55.03 -25.41
CA THR A 703 5.71 -55.42 -26.20
C THR A 703 4.45 -54.71 -25.70
N GLU A 704 4.16 -54.81 -24.40
CA GLU A 704 3.00 -54.15 -23.77
C GLU A 704 3.06 -52.63 -23.95
N ALA A 705 4.25 -52.04 -23.74
CA ALA A 705 4.47 -50.61 -23.94
C ALA A 705 4.16 -50.19 -25.38
N MET A 706 4.63 -50.96 -26.37
CA MET A 706 4.44 -50.66 -27.79
C MET A 706 2.97 -50.79 -28.22
N GLU A 707 2.24 -51.76 -27.69
CA GLU A 707 0.80 -51.91 -27.94
C GLU A 707 0.02 -50.70 -27.42
N LEU A 708 0.29 -50.26 -26.19
CA LEU A 708 -0.35 -49.08 -25.62
C LEU A 708 0.07 -47.80 -26.36
N GLN A 709 1.37 -47.65 -26.67
CA GLN A 709 1.92 -46.52 -27.43
C GLN A 709 1.20 -46.34 -28.77
N ARG A 710 0.96 -47.41 -29.53
CA ARG A 710 0.29 -47.32 -30.84
C ARG A 710 -1.14 -46.81 -30.72
N LYS A 711 -1.88 -47.28 -29.72
CA LYS A 711 -3.23 -46.80 -29.44
C LYS A 711 -3.20 -45.33 -28.98
N ALA A 712 -2.30 -44.99 -28.06
CA ALA A 712 -2.12 -43.64 -27.56
C ALA A 712 -1.75 -42.64 -28.66
N ALA A 713 -0.84 -43.02 -29.57
CA ALA A 713 -0.40 -42.18 -30.69
C ALA A 713 -1.54 -41.85 -31.68
N LEU A 714 -2.48 -42.79 -31.90
CA LEU A 714 -3.69 -42.52 -32.68
C LEU A 714 -4.61 -41.52 -31.96
N ALA A 715 -4.83 -41.72 -30.66
CA ALA A 715 -5.63 -40.84 -29.84
C ALA A 715 -5.03 -39.43 -29.68
N GLU A 716 -3.70 -39.28 -29.70
CA GLU A 716 -3.02 -37.98 -29.61
C GLU A 716 -3.19 -37.12 -30.87
N SER A 717 -3.50 -37.73 -32.02
CA SER A 717 -3.50 -37.06 -33.33
C SER A 717 -4.28 -35.72 -33.35
N PRO A 718 -5.51 -35.62 -32.80
CA PRO A 718 -6.25 -34.36 -32.75
C PRO A 718 -5.55 -33.23 -31.95
N CYS A 719 -4.76 -33.55 -30.92
CA CYS A 719 -4.03 -32.55 -30.12
C CYS A 719 -2.96 -31.82 -30.94
N LYS A 720 -2.52 -32.39 -32.08
CA LYS A 720 -1.49 -31.80 -32.94
C LYS A 720 -1.97 -30.55 -33.68
N SER A 721 -3.29 -30.36 -33.78
CA SER A 721 -3.91 -29.19 -34.43
C SER A 721 -3.88 -27.93 -33.58
N GLY A 722 -3.42 -28.00 -32.32
CA GLY A 722 -3.14 -26.84 -31.47
C GLY A 722 -3.89 -26.83 -30.13
N ILE A 723 -3.94 -25.65 -29.52
CA ILE A 723 -4.45 -25.43 -28.16
C ILE A 723 -5.95 -25.73 -28.06
N GLY A 724 -6.75 -25.26 -29.02
CA GLY A 724 -8.21 -25.44 -29.03
C GLY A 724 -8.66 -26.90 -28.90
N PRO A 725 -8.25 -27.80 -29.82
CA PRO A 725 -8.55 -29.23 -29.73
C PRO A 725 -8.06 -29.89 -28.43
N THR A 726 -6.87 -29.50 -27.94
CA THR A 726 -6.32 -30.03 -26.68
C THR A 726 -7.18 -29.63 -25.48
N LYS A 727 -7.52 -28.35 -25.36
CA LYS A 727 -8.39 -27.86 -24.28
C LYS A 727 -9.78 -28.47 -24.34
N TYR A 728 -10.35 -28.63 -25.55
CA TYR A 728 -11.63 -29.29 -25.73
C TYR A 728 -11.60 -30.76 -25.30
N ALA A 729 -10.57 -31.51 -25.70
CA ALA A 729 -10.39 -32.90 -25.27
C ALA A 729 -10.25 -32.99 -23.74
N THR A 730 -9.44 -32.12 -23.12
CA THR A 730 -9.34 -32.04 -21.66
C THR A 730 -10.69 -31.75 -21.00
N ALA A 731 -11.47 -30.83 -21.57
CA ALA A 731 -12.77 -30.43 -21.01
C ALA A 731 -13.81 -31.57 -20.98
N ILE A 732 -13.75 -32.51 -21.93
CA ILE A 732 -14.73 -33.60 -22.03
C ILE A 732 -14.26 -34.91 -21.39
N TYR A 733 -12.94 -35.11 -21.20
CA TYR A 733 -12.40 -36.34 -20.62
C TYR A 733 -11.89 -36.16 -19.19
N THR A 734 -10.81 -35.42 -18.96
CA THR A 734 -10.13 -35.38 -17.64
C THR A 734 -10.58 -34.29 -16.70
N ALA A 735 -11.04 -33.13 -17.19
CA ALA A 735 -11.57 -32.09 -16.31
C ALA A 735 -12.79 -32.57 -15.49
N PRO A 736 -13.73 -33.36 -16.05
CA PRO A 736 -14.79 -34.00 -15.26
C PRO A 736 -14.25 -34.97 -14.21
N LEU A 737 -13.20 -35.75 -14.52
CA LEU A 737 -12.56 -36.65 -13.56
C LEU A 737 -11.86 -35.91 -12.42
N ALA A 738 -11.46 -34.65 -12.65
CA ALA A 738 -10.94 -33.74 -11.63
C ALA A 738 -12.04 -33.07 -10.78
N GLY A 739 -13.33 -33.34 -11.06
CA GLY A 739 -14.46 -32.75 -10.36
C GLY A 739 -14.89 -31.37 -10.86
N ILE A 740 -14.46 -30.97 -12.07
CA ILE A 740 -14.71 -29.63 -12.59
C ILE A 740 -16.00 -29.59 -13.39
N GLU A 741 -17.00 -28.88 -12.87
CA GLU A 741 -18.24 -28.60 -13.57
C GLU A 741 -18.07 -27.45 -14.58
N GLY A 742 -18.82 -27.52 -15.69
CA GLY A 742 -18.79 -26.50 -16.74
C GLY A 742 -17.45 -26.40 -17.49
N ALA A 743 -16.63 -27.46 -17.49
CA ALA A 743 -15.27 -27.43 -18.02
C ALA A 743 -15.18 -26.99 -19.49
N ILE A 744 -16.20 -27.30 -20.33
CA ILE A 744 -16.23 -26.86 -21.74
C ILE A 744 -16.18 -25.34 -21.85
N GLU A 745 -16.89 -24.62 -20.97
CA GLU A 745 -16.87 -23.16 -20.96
C GLU A 745 -15.55 -22.64 -20.44
N LYS A 746 -15.09 -23.14 -19.29
CA LYS A 746 -13.89 -22.66 -18.60
C LYS A 746 -12.59 -22.92 -19.37
N LEU A 747 -12.58 -23.90 -20.27
CA LEU A 747 -11.43 -24.25 -21.09
C LEU A 747 -11.52 -23.75 -22.54
N LYS A 748 -12.42 -22.83 -22.86
CA LYS A 748 -12.32 -22.17 -24.17
C LYS A 748 -10.98 -21.45 -24.26
N PRO A 749 -10.38 -21.37 -25.47
CA PRO A 749 -9.19 -20.55 -25.66
C PRO A 749 -9.49 -19.09 -25.31
N ARG A 750 -8.53 -18.39 -24.69
CA ARG A 750 -8.63 -16.95 -24.45
C ARG A 750 -8.58 -16.22 -25.79
N THR A 751 -9.35 -15.15 -25.91
CA THR A 751 -9.34 -14.31 -27.11
C THR A 751 -7.91 -13.79 -27.40
N PRO A 752 -7.49 -13.73 -28.68
CA PRO A 752 -8.30 -13.83 -29.90
C PRO A 752 -8.43 -15.26 -30.48
N TYR A 753 -8.06 -16.31 -29.75
CA TYR A 753 -8.14 -17.68 -30.27
C TYR A 753 -9.56 -18.24 -30.16
N GLU A 754 -9.94 -19.06 -31.14
CA GLU A 754 -11.28 -19.61 -31.25
C GLU A 754 -11.32 -21.08 -30.79
N GLU A 755 -12.51 -21.51 -30.38
CA GLU A 755 -12.80 -22.93 -30.15
C GLU A 755 -12.57 -23.77 -31.43
N PRO A 756 -12.27 -25.08 -31.27
CA PRO A 756 -12.21 -25.97 -32.42
C PRO A 756 -13.58 -26.03 -33.13
N ALA A 757 -13.55 -26.00 -34.47
CA ALA A 757 -14.75 -26.20 -35.28
C ALA A 757 -15.38 -27.60 -35.03
N GLU A 758 -16.68 -27.75 -35.32
CA GLU A 758 -17.42 -29.00 -35.07
C GLU A 758 -16.77 -30.25 -35.70
N GLY A 759 -16.16 -30.11 -36.89
CA GLY A 759 -15.42 -31.19 -37.52
C GLY A 759 -14.22 -31.66 -36.67
N ALA A 760 -13.49 -30.74 -36.06
CA ALA A 760 -12.38 -31.05 -35.15
C ALA A 760 -12.89 -31.63 -33.82
N LYS A 761 -14.01 -31.12 -33.27
CA LYS A 761 -14.67 -31.70 -32.08
C LYS A 761 -15.13 -33.14 -32.33
N LYS A 762 -15.63 -33.44 -33.53
CA LYS A 762 -16.00 -34.81 -33.94
C LYS A 762 -14.78 -35.72 -34.02
N GLN A 763 -13.69 -35.26 -34.62
CA GLN A 763 -12.43 -36.01 -34.67
C GLN A 763 -11.85 -36.29 -33.28
N VAL A 764 -11.93 -35.33 -32.35
CA VAL A 764 -11.52 -35.57 -30.96
C VAL A 764 -12.24 -36.80 -30.40
N ARG A 765 -13.58 -36.84 -30.48
CA ARG A 765 -14.36 -38.00 -30.00
C ARG A 765 -13.99 -39.31 -30.71
N GLU A 766 -13.98 -39.28 -32.05
CA GLU A 766 -13.72 -40.47 -32.87
C GLU A 766 -12.37 -41.14 -32.56
N PHE A 767 -11.33 -40.36 -32.27
CA PHE A 767 -9.99 -40.89 -32.01
C PHE A 767 -9.71 -41.17 -30.52
N MET A 768 -10.47 -40.57 -29.60
CA MET A 768 -10.14 -40.58 -28.17
C MET A 768 -11.11 -41.38 -27.29
N ASP A 769 -12.34 -41.66 -27.72
CA ASP A 769 -13.34 -42.35 -26.87
C ASP A 769 -12.86 -43.74 -26.40
N ASP A 770 -12.23 -44.52 -27.29
CA ASP A 770 -11.65 -45.81 -26.94
C ASP A 770 -10.52 -45.67 -25.90
N MET A 771 -9.73 -44.60 -26.01
CA MET A 771 -8.63 -44.33 -25.09
C MET A 771 -9.12 -43.83 -23.74
N ALA A 772 -10.22 -43.06 -23.70
CA ALA A 772 -10.82 -42.61 -22.46
C ALA A 772 -11.24 -43.78 -21.57
N SER A 773 -11.73 -44.88 -22.18
CA SER A 773 -12.04 -46.11 -21.45
C SER A 773 -10.79 -46.74 -20.82
N VAL A 774 -9.65 -46.72 -21.53
CA VAL A 774 -8.37 -47.22 -20.99
C VAL A 774 -7.88 -46.33 -19.84
N GLU A 775 -7.93 -45.00 -20.01
CA GLU A 775 -7.49 -44.02 -19.01
C GLU A 775 -8.17 -44.20 -17.65
N VAL A 776 -9.48 -44.49 -17.64
CA VAL A 776 -10.25 -44.67 -16.40
C VAL A 776 -9.90 -45.99 -15.69
N THR A 777 -9.45 -47.00 -16.44
CA THR A 777 -9.07 -48.31 -15.86
C THR A 777 -7.65 -48.34 -15.29
N LEU A 778 -6.82 -47.37 -15.67
CA LEU A 778 -5.50 -47.10 -15.11
C LEU A 778 -5.63 -46.22 -13.86
#